data_AF-A0A1F6KD04-F1
#
_entry.id   AF-A0A1F6KD04-F1
#
_cell.length_a   1.000
_cell.length_b   1.000
_cell.length_c   1.000
_cell.angle_alpha   90.00
_cell.angle_beta   90.00
_cell.angle_gamma   90.00
#
_symmetry.space_group_name_H-M   'P 1'
#
loop_
_entity.id
_entity.type
_entity.pdbx_description
1 polymer ?
#
loop_
_entity_poly.entity_id
_entity_poly.type
_entity_poly.pdbx_seq_one_letter_code
_entity_poly.pdbx_strand_id
1 'polypeptide(L)'
;MDKVIGRRIVSAILVFSLLFNALIPVHISYAEENVPTETILIEETPPLTNEEPTITNIPDTSPIPIITPQLSPTPTPEISPTPTPALTIQTTATPELNPTPTSATLLTPTPEPISTPTVIPLIWTNNNETYTTEIIKLGVTYKFPPNEKISVTFTKLPPESDTITIKEHNAPITTNNPGSKDYEITSTMPNGSFKFDLTLPTNDPNKNVLSSQDGQNYSPLDNEKITSSDTITIKEIDHLTHFLVGELNNPNNTQHPVINEFYSNTSSDWVELYNPTSSSIDLTGWILHDTVSNTKSLTGTILPSGFAVFTWTALNQTGDTIQLLNPASVVRDEVVYPGTVSAPDTNQSAHRTTNSGNTWEVSANITQGYTNENSTVYVDDNFTSGSEFGTSTFPFNTIQEGINAVAASGTVNVAAGTYTEQLIVNKSVIVSGNNSATSIIQSPASLSTETDGDGTSIVEITGSSVVVTFKNFTVRGDLGSITSAIHAREGANATIQDNIISGTDSLSGTLAGQGILVGDSLDGDTDVAASGTNVISNNQLSGFHRTGIALLGVGNNANISGNTITGAGPTSSTTQQGITIQDGASGSINSNTLRDFVYTGSAPQSATAVFLWDSANNISISNNVIENSQTGVMIQAAEGVQVTSNTISVTSAAASNMSSSNPAMGLWLLGRGATGTGCIDGDGSTPGLGCSTGITLTGNSITGAQTGYGIRIAKTPELSFIPALTTLTTGSNSNNTISGWNTGVWVGPSGSANSLTFQNSTLLNNIGQINNTDSSTTVNAVQNWWGSASPSWTTILSGLVNYDPWYVNSGRTVLSNAVSGSTVNGGTSDVQLTSVTPGQADLPSGITTIALSNSTFMDVSSSANTASGGNLNIGGVSVSLNNFTSGTLGGVNLSIAQAVGGIPVLVDKAVKLASGTGGQSITLSNSSLSGVNVSIPDSTSVLAPSSWNGKIQPPKTGSSIGTAPSGFSIGNTVIEVGSADAVLLFDKPVVVTLSGVTGEVGYKASGSTTWNKIDTICNSYDNPTNVVFPGECRVSNGTDTKIYTYHFTSFGSLTEIATTTSSTGENSGTGGTAGGNASAPVCSDTKPGSAPALISWVANNPNEATLTWTKAQNPVTYYLIAYGTSPGTLEFGNPNIGGSDTTSYAIKGLSGGTTYYFKVRAGNGCMPGDYSNELSVTPFGNELSQTAEGFKTGVLGTKEEKEKNKAVPTQEVKEVLGEKETLEKSTTPKIFSGKNLVYVGIALLALLIAYTVWKKRNSKKV
;
A
#
# COMPACT_ATOMS: atom_id res chain seq x y z
N MET A 1 46.40 -50.27 -38.35
CA MET A 1 45.19 -51.10 -38.53
C MET A 1 44.02 -50.21 -38.16
N ASP A 2 43.18 -49.74 -39.07
CA ASP A 2 42.36 -50.44 -40.09
C ASP A 2 41.04 -51.00 -39.51
N LYS A 3 39.86 -50.78 -40.13
CA LYS A 3 39.57 -49.91 -41.28
C LYS A 3 38.06 -49.55 -41.36
N VAL A 4 37.80 -48.27 -41.59
CA VAL A 4 36.91 -47.70 -42.62
C VAL A 4 35.70 -48.53 -43.08
N ILE A 5 34.50 -48.08 -42.66
CA ILE A 5 33.42 -47.68 -43.59
C ILE A 5 32.93 -46.30 -43.10
N GLY A 6 32.68 -45.28 -43.93
CA GLY A 6 32.99 -45.15 -45.35
C GLY A 6 32.09 -44.12 -46.05
N ARG A 7 32.66 -42.95 -46.42
CA ARG A 7 32.14 -41.96 -47.41
C ARG A 7 30.62 -41.63 -47.32
N ARG A 8 30.21 -40.42 -46.94
CA ARG A 8 30.48 -39.20 -47.73
C ARG A 8 30.29 -37.91 -46.94
N ILE A 9 31.23 -36.98 -47.17
CA ILE A 9 31.06 -35.53 -47.43
C ILE A 9 30.45 -34.68 -46.29
N VAL A 10 31.07 -33.67 -45.66
CA VAL A 10 32.30 -32.81 -45.79
C VAL A 10 31.89 -31.33 -45.83
N SER A 11 32.75 -30.48 -45.24
CA SER A 11 32.66 -29.02 -45.08
C SER A 11 31.84 -28.53 -43.89
N ALA A 12 32.32 -27.58 -43.08
CA ALA A 12 33.66 -26.99 -42.90
C ALA A 12 33.64 -26.22 -41.56
N ILE A 13 34.67 -26.01 -40.75
CA ILE A 13 36.04 -26.53 -40.48
C ILE A 13 36.57 -25.58 -39.37
N LEU A 14 37.48 -26.04 -38.52
CA LEU A 14 38.03 -25.26 -37.40
C LEU A 14 38.94 -24.09 -37.82
N VAL A 15 39.06 -23.11 -36.92
CA VAL A 15 40.25 -22.28 -36.72
C VAL A 15 41.52 -23.14 -36.63
N PHE A 16 42.61 -22.81 -37.33
CA PHE A 16 43.97 -22.95 -36.78
C PHE A 16 45.04 -22.18 -37.58
N SER A 17 46.20 -21.98 -36.92
CA SER A 17 47.52 -21.65 -37.47
C SER A 17 47.87 -20.18 -37.76
N LEU A 18 48.59 -19.58 -36.80
CA LEU A 18 49.74 -18.69 -37.08
C LEU A 18 50.75 -19.38 -38.02
N LEU A 19 51.51 -18.62 -38.82
CA LEU A 19 52.93 -18.91 -39.15
C LEU A 19 53.59 -17.76 -39.96
N PHE A 20 54.81 -17.39 -39.55
CA PHE A 20 55.83 -16.56 -40.24
C PHE A 20 55.57 -15.09 -40.59
N ASN A 21 56.69 -14.41 -40.86
CA ASN A 21 56.86 -12.96 -40.91
C ASN A 21 57.91 -12.58 -41.98
N ALA A 22 57.76 -11.36 -42.53
CA ALA A 22 58.79 -10.48 -43.10
C ALA A 22 59.26 -10.61 -44.58
N LEU A 23 59.57 -9.41 -45.12
CA LEU A 23 60.55 -9.03 -46.17
C LEU A 23 60.13 -8.89 -47.67
N ILE A 24 59.54 -7.72 -48.02
CA ILE A 24 59.86 -6.71 -49.10
C ILE A 24 60.33 -7.12 -50.54
N PRO A 25 60.59 -6.20 -51.53
CA PRO A 25 60.26 -4.74 -51.70
C PRO A 25 59.70 -4.33 -53.10
N VAL A 26 59.44 -3.02 -53.30
CA VAL A 26 59.94 -2.10 -54.40
C VAL A 26 58.92 -1.05 -54.91
N HIS A 27 59.41 0.19 -55.06
CA HIS A 27 58.88 1.48 -55.56
C HIS A 27 57.78 1.49 -56.68
N ILE A 28 56.92 2.53 -56.76
CA ILE A 28 57.10 3.80 -57.54
C ILE A 28 55.86 4.75 -57.32
N SER A 29 55.85 6.09 -57.48
CA SER A 29 56.87 7.18 -57.35
C SER A 29 56.28 8.61 -57.63
N TYR A 30 56.74 9.64 -56.88
CA TYR A 30 56.83 11.10 -57.23
C TYR A 30 55.62 12.09 -57.27
N ALA A 31 55.99 13.40 -57.17
CA ALA A 31 55.23 14.68 -57.16
C ALA A 31 54.36 14.94 -55.88
N GLU A 32 54.46 16.05 -55.12
CA GLU A 32 54.55 17.51 -55.40
C GLU A 32 53.18 18.12 -55.82
N GLU A 33 52.75 19.32 -55.41
CA GLU A 33 53.49 20.56 -55.10
C GLU A 33 52.76 21.54 -54.11
N ASN A 34 53.51 22.49 -53.53
CA ASN A 34 53.26 23.79 -52.81
C ASN A 34 51.81 24.35 -52.59
N VAL A 35 51.40 25.10 -51.52
CA VAL A 35 52.02 26.12 -50.61
C VAL A 35 52.18 27.52 -51.29
N PRO A 36 52.05 28.74 -50.68
CA PRO A 36 51.59 29.22 -49.33
C PRO A 36 50.60 30.45 -49.32
N THR A 37 50.34 31.04 -48.13
CA THR A 37 50.10 32.52 -47.85
C THR A 37 48.82 33.23 -48.38
N GLU A 38 48.39 34.42 -47.91
CA GLU A 38 48.99 35.39 -46.94
C GLU A 38 47.98 36.12 -46.00
N THR A 39 48.58 36.69 -44.95
CA THR A 39 48.17 37.52 -43.79
C THR A 39 47.40 38.84 -44.08
N ILE A 40 46.94 39.49 -42.98
CA ILE A 40 46.59 40.93 -42.75
C ILE A 40 45.08 41.27 -42.75
N LEU A 41 44.51 42.20 -41.96
CA LEU A 41 44.66 42.75 -40.57
C LEU A 41 43.74 44.01 -40.49
N ILE A 42 43.11 44.31 -39.34
CA ILE A 42 42.37 45.58 -38.98
C ILE A 42 41.19 46.02 -39.92
N GLU A 43 40.20 46.87 -39.55
CA GLU A 43 39.89 47.61 -38.30
C GLU A 43 38.37 47.93 -38.14
N GLU A 44 38.03 48.51 -36.98
CA GLU A 44 36.88 49.39 -36.63
C GLU A 44 35.39 48.96 -36.78
N THR A 45 34.60 49.55 -35.87
CA THR A 45 33.12 49.55 -35.74
C THR A 45 32.63 51.01 -35.60
N PRO A 46 31.32 51.34 -35.39
CA PRO A 46 30.10 50.54 -35.61
C PRO A 46 28.92 51.06 -36.50
N PRO A 47 28.68 52.36 -36.81
CA PRO A 47 27.49 52.98 -36.19
C PRO A 47 26.36 53.55 -37.08
N LEU A 48 25.14 53.47 -36.51
CA LEU A 48 24.08 54.52 -36.42
C LEU A 48 22.98 54.72 -37.49
N THR A 49 21.89 55.32 -36.98
CA THR A 49 20.64 55.85 -37.57
C THR A 49 19.62 54.84 -38.10
N ASN A 50 18.30 54.86 -37.81
CA ASN A 50 17.24 55.87 -37.47
C ASN A 50 16.36 56.37 -38.63
N GLU A 51 15.05 56.16 -38.42
CA GLU A 51 13.88 56.92 -38.89
C GLU A 51 13.38 56.84 -40.35
N GLU A 52 12.13 57.31 -40.46
CA GLU A 52 11.07 57.16 -41.47
C GLU A 52 11.38 57.78 -42.86
N PRO A 53 10.55 57.52 -43.91
CA PRO A 53 9.50 58.51 -44.21
C PRO A 53 8.16 57.96 -44.78
N THR A 54 7.20 58.87 -44.92
CA THR A 54 5.75 58.67 -45.15
C THR A 54 5.21 59.31 -46.47
N ILE A 55 3.87 59.46 -46.59
CA ILE A 55 3.08 60.22 -47.60
C ILE A 55 2.90 59.46 -48.95
N THR A 56 1.76 59.40 -49.66
CA THR A 56 0.41 60.09 -49.61
C THR A 56 -0.74 59.03 -49.53
N ASN A 57 -2.04 59.15 -49.87
CA ASN A 57 -2.88 60.18 -50.54
C ASN A 57 -4.37 60.10 -50.11
N ILE A 58 -5.15 61.18 -50.31
CA ILE A 58 -6.57 61.40 -49.88
C ILE A 58 -7.22 62.37 -50.92
N PRO A 59 -8.46 62.18 -51.47
CA PRO A 59 -9.73 62.55 -50.78
C PRO A 59 -10.98 61.73 -51.26
N ASP A 60 -12.26 62.01 -50.94
CA ASP A 60 -12.95 63.06 -50.15
C ASP A 60 -14.28 62.53 -49.54
N THR A 61 -14.86 63.31 -48.60
CA THR A 61 -16.28 63.54 -48.26
C THR A 61 -16.66 63.43 -46.78
N SER A 62 -17.45 64.42 -46.34
CA SER A 62 -17.97 64.71 -44.98
C SER A 62 -18.95 65.92 -45.12
N PRO A 63 -19.70 66.44 -44.11
CA PRO A 63 -19.50 66.30 -42.65
C PRO A 63 -20.79 66.22 -41.75
N ILE A 64 -20.59 66.30 -40.42
CA ILE A 64 -21.56 66.73 -39.35
C ILE A 64 -22.72 65.75 -38.99
N PRO A 65 -23.09 65.56 -37.70
CA PRO A 65 -22.31 65.52 -36.45
C PRO A 65 -22.47 64.18 -35.68
N ILE A 66 -21.58 63.90 -34.72
CA ILE A 66 -21.85 62.91 -33.66
C ILE A 66 -22.29 63.66 -32.41
N ILE A 67 -23.54 63.44 -31.98
CA ILE A 67 -24.07 63.90 -30.68
C ILE A 67 -24.19 62.69 -29.77
N THR A 68 -23.72 62.80 -28.53
CA THR A 68 -23.80 61.77 -27.51
C THR A 68 -25.23 61.64 -26.93
N PRO A 69 -25.89 60.47 -27.02
CA PRO A 69 -27.10 60.18 -26.27
C PRO A 69 -26.74 59.49 -24.95
N GLN A 70 -26.84 60.24 -23.86
CA GLN A 70 -26.84 59.69 -22.50
C GLN A 70 -28.04 58.74 -22.34
N LEU A 71 -27.81 57.51 -21.86
CA LEU A 71 -28.87 56.59 -21.43
C LEU A 71 -28.75 56.30 -19.93
N SER A 72 -29.90 56.26 -19.25
CA SER A 72 -29.99 56.17 -17.79
C SER A 72 -29.86 54.73 -17.27
N PRO A 73 -29.33 54.53 -16.04
CA PRO A 73 -29.16 53.20 -15.47
C PRO A 73 -30.49 52.63 -14.93
N THR A 74 -30.88 51.43 -15.40
CA THR A 74 -31.95 50.62 -14.78
C THR A 74 -31.79 49.14 -15.16
N PRO A 75 -32.06 48.20 -14.24
CA PRO A 75 -31.38 48.00 -12.97
C PRO A 75 -30.46 46.76 -13.02
N THR A 76 -29.47 46.68 -12.13
CA THR A 76 -28.66 45.45 -11.99
C THR A 76 -29.52 44.32 -11.43
N PRO A 77 -29.56 43.12 -12.04
CA PRO A 77 -30.13 41.94 -11.40
C PRO A 77 -29.16 41.45 -10.32
N GLU A 78 -29.48 41.75 -9.06
CA GLU A 78 -28.74 41.24 -7.90
C GLU A 78 -29.04 39.74 -7.72
N ILE A 79 -28.13 38.88 -8.20
CA ILE A 79 -28.22 37.42 -8.03
C ILE A 79 -27.28 37.03 -6.90
N SER A 80 -27.85 36.68 -5.76
CA SER A 80 -27.12 36.17 -4.60
C SER A 80 -26.31 34.91 -4.96
N PRO A 81 -25.06 34.75 -4.47
CA PRO A 81 -24.31 33.51 -4.65
C PRO A 81 -24.95 32.38 -3.84
N THR A 82 -25.64 31.46 -4.53
CA THR A 82 -26.12 30.21 -3.94
C THR A 82 -24.92 29.28 -3.68
N PRO A 83 -24.62 28.89 -2.43
CA PRO A 83 -23.44 28.09 -2.12
C PRO A 83 -23.61 26.61 -2.51
N THR A 84 -22.54 26.03 -3.05
CA THR A 84 -22.39 24.59 -3.26
C THR A 84 -22.46 23.83 -1.91
N PRO A 85 -23.18 22.70 -1.81
CA PRO A 85 -23.34 22.00 -0.53
C PRO A 85 -22.03 21.31 -0.10
N ALA A 86 -21.49 21.72 1.05
CA ALA A 86 -20.51 20.94 1.79
C ALA A 86 -21.20 19.85 2.62
N LEU A 87 -20.58 18.67 2.70
CA LEU A 87 -21.03 17.59 3.57
C LEU A 87 -20.60 17.87 5.02
N THR A 88 -21.57 18.10 5.90
CA THR A 88 -21.36 18.16 7.35
C THR A 88 -22.18 17.07 8.03
N ILE A 89 -21.55 16.31 8.94
CA ILE A 89 -22.27 15.35 9.79
C ILE A 89 -23.13 16.13 10.78
N GLN A 90 -24.42 15.79 10.84
CA GLN A 90 -25.39 16.50 11.67
C GLN A 90 -25.52 15.88 13.06
N THR A 91 -25.02 16.58 14.08
CA THR A 91 -25.58 16.52 15.44
C THR A 91 -26.43 17.78 15.69
N THR A 92 -27.50 17.66 16.46
CA THR A 92 -28.61 18.64 16.47
C THR A 92 -28.42 19.77 17.49
N ALA A 93 -28.66 21.02 17.06
CA ALA A 93 -28.67 22.23 17.90
C ALA A 93 -29.89 22.30 18.86
N THR A 94 -29.89 23.11 19.93
CA THR A 94 -30.24 24.56 19.95
C THR A 94 -30.38 25.03 21.42
N PRO A 95 -30.56 26.33 21.77
CA PRO A 95 -30.11 27.59 21.12
C PRO A 95 -29.54 28.68 22.09
N GLU A 96 -28.82 29.67 21.54
CA GLU A 96 -28.74 31.12 21.92
C GLU A 96 -28.34 31.56 23.37
N LEU A 97 -27.79 32.76 23.64
CA LEU A 97 -27.86 34.09 22.98
C LEU A 97 -26.49 34.82 22.85
N ASN A 98 -26.43 35.82 21.97
CA ASN A 98 -25.40 36.88 21.83
C ASN A 98 -25.95 38.20 22.47
N PRO A 99 -25.22 39.35 22.66
CA PRO A 99 -24.04 39.83 21.92
C PRO A 99 -22.87 40.51 22.71
N THR A 100 -21.87 40.93 21.94
CA THR A 100 -20.73 41.86 22.16
C THR A 100 -21.10 43.25 22.75
N PRO A 101 -20.16 44.17 23.16
CA PRO A 101 -18.75 44.30 22.73
C PRO A 101 -17.66 44.76 23.77
N THR A 102 -16.45 45.00 23.22
CA THR A 102 -15.40 45.98 23.62
C THR A 102 -14.26 45.62 24.60
N SER A 103 -13.11 46.24 24.31
CA SER A 103 -11.74 45.93 24.75
C SER A 103 -11.42 46.09 26.24
N ALA A 104 -10.64 45.15 26.79
CA ALA A 104 -9.71 45.40 27.88
C ALA A 104 -8.48 44.45 27.81
N THR A 105 -7.31 45.01 28.15
CA THR A 105 -6.01 44.42 28.51
C THR A 105 -5.84 42.89 28.60
N LEU A 106 -4.74 42.40 28.02
CA LEU A 106 -4.15 41.08 28.22
C LEU A 106 -3.96 40.75 29.71
N LEU A 107 -4.48 39.61 30.15
CA LEU A 107 -4.19 38.97 31.43
C LEU A 107 -3.78 37.51 31.20
N THR A 108 -2.82 37.03 31.98
CA THR A 108 -2.33 35.65 31.93
C THR A 108 -3.41 34.67 32.38
N PRO A 109 -3.60 33.51 31.71
CA PRO A 109 -4.55 32.50 32.16
C PRO A 109 -4.08 31.88 33.49
N THR A 110 -5.01 31.75 34.43
CA THR A 110 -4.83 30.90 35.62
C THR A 110 -5.07 29.44 35.22
N PRO A 111 -4.21 28.48 35.62
CA PRO A 111 -4.40 27.08 35.25
C PRO A 111 -5.68 26.49 35.88
N GLU A 112 -6.33 25.59 35.15
CA GLU A 112 -7.48 24.81 35.65
C GLU A 112 -7.05 23.82 36.76
N PRO A 113 -7.96 23.48 37.69
CA PRO A 113 -7.65 22.52 38.75
C PRO A 113 -7.47 21.11 38.19
N ILE A 114 -6.25 20.59 38.31
CA ILE A 114 -5.89 19.21 37.94
C ILE A 114 -6.84 18.22 38.67
N SER A 115 -7.47 17.33 37.91
CA SER A 115 -8.29 16.25 38.46
C SER A 115 -7.41 15.30 39.28
N THR A 116 -7.76 15.07 40.54
CA THR A 116 -7.03 14.13 41.42
C THR A 116 -7.05 12.71 40.83
N PRO A 117 -5.89 12.04 40.70
CA PRO A 117 -5.81 10.72 40.08
C PRO A 117 -6.60 9.67 40.86
N THR A 118 -7.25 8.75 40.15
CA THR A 118 -7.94 7.60 40.75
C THR A 118 -6.91 6.67 41.41
N VAL A 119 -7.16 6.25 42.64
CA VAL A 119 -6.27 5.36 43.39
C VAL A 119 -6.78 3.92 43.34
N ILE A 120 -5.91 2.96 42.97
CA ILE A 120 -6.22 1.53 42.95
C ILE A 120 -5.18 0.77 43.80
N PRO A 121 -5.59 -0.08 44.76
CA PRO A 121 -4.66 -0.95 45.48
C PRO A 121 -4.26 -2.17 44.64
N LEU A 122 -3.00 -2.59 44.74
CA LEU A 122 -2.55 -3.90 44.26
C LEU A 122 -3.20 -5.03 45.10
N ILE A 123 -3.26 -6.26 44.57
CA ILE A 123 -3.71 -7.45 45.32
C ILE A 123 -2.51 -8.20 45.89
N TRP A 124 -2.53 -8.41 47.21
CA TRP A 124 -1.51 -9.14 47.95
C TRP A 124 -1.75 -10.66 47.92
N THR A 125 -0.69 -11.43 47.77
CA THR A 125 -0.70 -12.89 47.92
C THR A 125 0.29 -13.35 48.98
N ASN A 126 0.10 -14.57 49.51
CA ASN A 126 0.84 -15.11 50.65
C ASN A 126 2.37 -15.31 50.43
N ASN A 127 2.91 -14.90 49.27
CA ASN A 127 4.30 -15.11 48.85
C ASN A 127 5.15 -13.81 48.87
N ASN A 128 4.67 -12.73 49.50
CA ASN A 128 5.22 -11.35 49.44
C ASN A 128 5.15 -10.66 48.07
N GLU A 129 4.55 -11.29 47.05
CA GLU A 129 4.33 -10.71 45.73
C GLU A 129 2.94 -10.04 45.64
N THR A 130 2.89 -8.84 45.07
CA THR A 130 1.68 -8.00 45.04
C THR A 130 1.50 -7.35 43.66
N TYR A 131 0.36 -7.54 42.99
CA TYR A 131 0.18 -7.18 41.57
C TYR A 131 -1.17 -6.53 41.24
N THR A 132 -1.31 -5.88 40.07
CA THR A 132 -2.62 -5.35 39.60
C THR A 132 -3.50 -6.45 39.00
N THR A 133 -4.79 -6.51 39.37
CA THR A 133 -5.76 -7.42 38.70
C THR A 133 -6.34 -6.86 37.40
N GLU A 134 -6.03 -5.61 37.07
CA GLU A 134 -6.33 -5.00 35.77
C GLU A 134 -5.03 -4.50 35.13
N ILE A 135 -5.04 -4.42 33.79
CA ILE A 135 -4.03 -3.70 33.02
C ILE A 135 -3.94 -2.25 33.51
N ILE A 136 -2.72 -1.72 33.60
CA ILE A 136 -2.48 -0.36 34.08
C ILE A 136 -3.09 0.71 33.15
N LYS A 137 -3.40 1.86 33.73
CA LYS A 137 -4.12 2.97 33.07
C LYS A 137 -3.40 4.29 33.32
N LEU A 138 -3.38 5.13 32.29
CA LEU A 138 -2.71 6.43 32.31
C LEU A 138 -3.33 7.34 33.39
N GLY A 139 -2.51 8.01 34.19
CA GLY A 139 -2.98 8.90 35.26
C GLY A 139 -3.67 8.21 36.44
N VAL A 140 -3.56 6.88 36.58
CA VAL A 140 -4.04 6.12 37.74
C VAL A 140 -2.89 5.82 38.68
N THR A 141 -3.11 6.03 39.99
CA THR A 141 -2.12 5.81 41.04
C THR A 141 -2.32 4.44 41.68
N TYR A 142 -1.35 3.55 41.49
CA TYR A 142 -1.33 2.21 42.05
C TYR A 142 -0.59 2.19 43.39
N LYS A 143 -1.25 1.73 44.46
CA LYS A 143 -0.67 1.65 45.81
C LYS A 143 -0.28 0.24 46.21
N PHE A 144 0.83 0.11 46.94
CA PHE A 144 1.27 -1.13 47.59
C PHE A 144 0.59 -1.31 48.96
N PRO A 145 -0.32 -2.29 49.15
CA PRO A 145 -1.07 -2.44 50.40
C PRO A 145 -0.21 -2.68 51.66
N PRO A 146 0.92 -3.42 51.63
CA PRO A 146 1.78 -3.57 52.80
C PRO A 146 2.39 -2.23 53.29
N ASN A 147 2.49 -1.22 52.43
CA ASN A 147 2.93 0.12 52.79
C ASN A 147 2.35 1.18 51.83
N GLU A 148 1.20 1.75 52.19
CA GLU A 148 0.45 2.73 51.38
C GLU A 148 1.18 4.05 51.03
N LYS A 149 2.41 4.24 51.50
CA LYS A 149 3.32 5.31 51.08
C LYS A 149 4.03 5.01 49.75
N ILE A 150 4.04 3.75 49.32
CA ILE A 150 4.59 3.33 48.04
C ILE A 150 3.50 3.41 46.98
N SER A 151 3.77 4.16 45.92
CA SER A 151 2.85 4.27 44.79
C SER A 151 3.55 4.47 43.46
N VAL A 152 2.93 3.94 42.41
CA VAL A 152 3.34 4.09 41.01
C VAL A 152 2.21 4.80 40.25
N THR A 153 2.52 5.85 39.48
CA THR A 153 1.52 6.54 38.62
C THR A 153 2.07 6.69 37.22
N PHE A 154 1.45 6.05 36.22
CA PHE A 154 1.95 6.08 34.84
C PHE A 154 1.58 7.39 34.13
N THR A 155 2.61 8.07 33.61
CA THR A 155 2.54 9.33 32.85
C THR A 155 2.63 9.11 31.33
N LYS A 156 3.13 7.94 30.89
CA LYS A 156 3.06 7.43 29.51
C LYS A 156 2.90 5.91 29.52
N LEU A 157 2.20 5.35 28.54
CA LEU A 157 2.00 3.90 28.38
C LEU A 157 2.29 3.43 26.93
N PRO A 158 2.74 2.18 26.74
CA PRO A 158 2.80 1.53 25.43
C PRO A 158 1.41 1.23 24.84
N PRO A 159 1.30 1.00 23.52
CA PRO A 159 0.06 0.58 22.87
C PRO A 159 -0.53 -0.72 23.44
N GLU A 160 0.33 -1.66 23.85
CA GLU A 160 -0.02 -2.86 24.59
C GLU A 160 0.55 -2.72 26.01
N SER A 161 -0.32 -2.41 26.96
CA SER A 161 0.01 -2.30 28.39
C SER A 161 -0.39 -3.58 29.13
N ASP A 162 0.33 -3.91 30.20
CA ASP A 162 0.07 -5.09 31.05
C ASP A 162 -0.04 -4.68 32.53
N THR A 163 -0.13 -5.67 33.41
CA THR A 163 -0.09 -5.57 34.86
C THR A 163 1.32 -5.24 35.38
N ILE A 164 1.39 -4.71 36.60
CA ILE A 164 2.66 -4.56 37.34
C ILE A 164 2.68 -5.44 38.59
N THR A 165 3.86 -5.89 38.97
CA THR A 165 4.14 -6.58 40.24
C THR A 165 5.14 -5.77 41.06
N ILE A 166 4.91 -5.65 42.37
CA ILE A 166 5.86 -5.11 43.35
C ILE A 166 6.15 -6.19 44.40
N LYS A 167 7.44 -6.34 44.75
CA LYS A 167 7.93 -7.23 45.83
C LYS A 167 8.81 -6.43 46.78
N GLU A 168 8.74 -6.73 48.08
CA GLU A 168 9.62 -6.12 49.07
C GLU A 168 10.74 -7.09 49.49
N HIS A 169 11.98 -6.65 49.30
CA HIS A 169 13.20 -7.30 49.78
C HIS A 169 13.82 -6.50 50.93
N ASN A 170 14.76 -7.11 51.65
CA ASN A 170 15.62 -6.37 52.59
C ASN A 170 16.81 -5.80 51.82
N ALA A 171 17.13 -4.51 52.01
CA ALA A 171 18.23 -3.87 51.29
C ALA A 171 19.59 -4.58 51.54
N PRO A 172 20.44 -4.77 50.51
CA PRO A 172 21.74 -5.41 50.69
C PRO A 172 22.71 -4.65 51.61
N ILE A 173 23.61 -5.43 52.23
CA ILE A 173 24.62 -4.97 53.20
C ILE A 173 25.64 -4.00 52.56
N THR A 174 25.69 -3.91 51.23
CA THR A 174 26.49 -2.93 50.47
C THR A 174 25.99 -1.49 50.62
N THR A 175 24.75 -1.26 51.07
CA THR A 175 24.18 0.08 51.29
C THR A 175 24.31 0.53 52.76
N ASN A 176 24.56 1.82 52.99
CA ASN A 176 24.91 2.32 54.33
C ASN A 176 23.70 2.68 55.22
N ASN A 177 22.62 1.90 55.14
CA ASN A 177 21.31 2.26 55.71
C ASN A 177 20.59 1.04 56.34
N PRO A 178 21.08 0.46 57.45
CA PRO A 178 20.57 -0.80 58.01
C PRO A 178 19.09 -0.71 58.44
N GLY A 179 18.28 -1.64 57.95
CA GLY A 179 16.83 -1.67 58.13
C GLY A 179 16.02 -1.12 56.94
N SER A 180 16.69 -0.65 55.89
CA SER A 180 16.04 -0.22 54.64
C SER A 180 15.45 -1.38 53.84
N LYS A 181 14.54 -1.03 52.94
CA LYS A 181 13.82 -1.94 52.07
C LYS A 181 14.15 -1.66 50.61
N ASP A 182 14.24 -2.74 49.85
CA ASP A 182 14.34 -2.73 48.40
C ASP A 182 12.99 -3.14 47.81
N TYR A 183 12.62 -2.51 46.70
CA TYR A 183 11.35 -2.70 46.02
C TYR A 183 11.60 -3.07 44.55
N GLU A 184 11.54 -4.38 44.28
CA GLU A 184 11.54 -4.94 42.93
C GLU A 184 10.20 -4.63 42.27
N ILE A 185 10.20 -3.85 41.18
CA ILE A 185 9.02 -3.58 40.37
C ILE A 185 9.23 -4.21 38.99
N THR A 186 8.27 -5.02 38.54
CA THR A 186 8.37 -5.79 37.28
C THR A 186 7.06 -5.79 36.47
N SER A 187 7.19 -5.95 35.16
CA SER A 187 6.10 -6.14 34.19
C SER A 187 6.65 -6.85 32.95
N THR A 188 5.79 -7.24 32.02
CA THR A 188 6.13 -7.73 30.68
C THR A 188 6.47 -6.61 29.69
N MET A 189 6.02 -5.38 29.97
CA MET A 189 6.22 -4.22 29.10
C MET A 189 7.72 -3.89 28.93
N PRO A 190 8.22 -3.62 27.71
CA PRO A 190 9.62 -3.22 27.51
C PRO A 190 9.97 -1.89 28.16
N ASN A 191 11.12 -1.81 28.83
CA ASN A 191 11.69 -0.55 29.33
C ASN A 191 11.85 0.47 28.17
N GLY A 192 11.63 1.76 28.46
CA GLY A 192 11.58 2.85 27.48
C GLY A 192 10.21 3.04 26.79
N SER A 193 9.30 2.06 26.88
CA SER A 193 7.98 2.15 26.22
C SER A 193 6.93 2.94 27.00
N PHE A 194 7.06 2.98 28.34
CA PHE A 194 6.22 3.71 29.29
C PHE A 194 7.00 4.86 29.97
N LYS A 195 6.30 5.62 30.82
CA LYS A 195 6.89 6.44 31.89
C LYS A 195 6.02 6.43 33.14
N PHE A 196 6.61 6.55 34.32
CA PHE A 196 5.90 6.61 35.59
C PHE A 196 6.59 7.45 36.66
N ASP A 197 5.77 7.98 37.57
CA ASP A 197 6.19 8.53 38.85
C ASP A 197 6.24 7.39 39.89
N LEU A 198 7.35 7.31 40.64
CA LEU A 198 7.54 6.37 41.74
C LEU A 198 7.63 7.13 43.07
N THR A 199 6.74 6.82 44.02
CA THR A 199 6.88 7.29 45.41
C THR A 199 7.36 6.16 46.31
N LEU A 200 8.36 6.43 47.13
CA LEU A 200 8.92 5.53 48.14
C LEU A 200 8.87 6.18 49.54
N PRO A 201 8.77 5.39 50.63
CA PRO A 201 8.87 5.88 52.00
C PRO A 201 10.30 6.33 52.31
N THR A 202 10.46 7.34 53.16
CA THR A 202 11.76 7.66 53.77
C THR A 202 11.63 8.02 55.25
N ASN A 203 12.74 7.94 55.97
CA ASN A 203 12.95 8.60 57.26
C ASN A 203 13.86 9.84 57.17
N ASP A 204 14.35 10.14 55.97
CA ASP A 204 15.29 11.22 55.66
C ASP A 204 15.11 11.67 54.18
N PRO A 205 14.58 12.88 53.92
CA PRO A 205 14.37 13.37 52.55
C PRO A 205 15.66 13.66 51.77
N ASN A 206 16.80 13.76 52.45
CA ASN A 206 18.07 14.13 51.83
C ASN A 206 18.67 12.96 51.03
N LYS A 207 18.44 11.72 51.47
CA LYS A 207 18.95 10.48 50.83
C LYS A 207 18.49 10.33 49.39
N ASN A 208 19.31 9.69 48.57
CA ASN A 208 18.99 9.43 47.17
C ASN A 208 18.02 8.24 47.04
N VAL A 209 17.32 8.19 45.90
CA VAL A 209 16.72 6.95 45.41
C VAL A 209 17.75 6.30 44.50
N LEU A 210 17.99 5.01 44.71
CA LEU A 210 18.94 4.22 43.96
C LEU A 210 18.19 3.11 43.19
N SER A 211 18.61 2.81 41.97
CA SER A 211 18.09 1.71 41.15
C SER A 211 19.14 0.62 40.90
N SER A 212 18.72 -0.62 40.64
CA SER A 212 19.63 -1.76 40.37
C SER A 212 19.00 -2.84 39.49
N GLN A 213 19.64 -3.20 38.37
CA GLN A 213 19.13 -4.26 37.48
C GLN A 213 19.25 -5.69 38.04
N ASP A 214 20.11 -5.91 39.03
CA ASP A 214 20.37 -7.23 39.63
C ASP A 214 20.05 -7.31 41.13
N GLY A 215 19.53 -6.22 41.70
CA GLY A 215 19.23 -6.09 43.12
C GLY A 215 20.45 -6.05 44.03
N GLN A 216 21.68 -5.93 43.49
CA GLN A 216 22.95 -5.92 44.25
C GLN A 216 23.81 -4.69 43.96
N ASN A 217 23.90 -4.29 42.68
CA ASN A 217 24.71 -3.19 42.18
C ASN A 217 23.81 -1.98 41.95
N TYR A 218 23.83 -1.02 42.86
CA TYR A 218 22.94 0.15 42.86
C TYR A 218 23.63 1.41 42.34
N SER A 219 22.89 2.22 41.59
CA SER A 219 23.28 3.55 41.12
C SER A 219 22.22 4.59 41.49
N PRO A 220 22.55 5.89 41.66
CA PRO A 220 21.54 6.94 41.83
C PRO A 220 20.61 7.08 40.62
N LEU A 221 19.40 7.60 40.85
CA LEU A 221 18.52 8.13 39.81
C LEU A 221 18.57 9.66 39.79
N ASP A 222 18.91 10.25 38.63
CA ASP A 222 19.02 11.71 38.44
C ASP A 222 17.71 12.36 37.93
N ASN A 223 16.62 11.59 37.90
CA ASN A 223 15.26 12.04 37.64
C ASN A 223 14.77 13.13 38.64
N GLU A 224 13.81 13.97 38.24
CA GLU A 224 13.27 15.02 39.12
C GLU A 224 12.71 14.43 40.43
N LYS A 225 13.18 14.99 41.56
CA LYS A 225 12.94 14.51 42.92
C LYS A 225 12.08 15.49 43.70
N ILE A 226 10.86 15.07 44.07
CA ILE A 226 9.99 15.79 45.01
C ILE A 226 10.07 15.10 46.37
N THR A 227 10.41 15.84 47.43
CA THR A 227 10.59 15.30 48.79
C THR A 227 9.51 15.77 49.75
N SER A 228 9.16 14.92 50.72
CA SER A 228 8.31 15.25 51.86
C SER A 228 8.99 14.85 53.17
N SER A 229 8.32 15.02 54.32
CA SER A 229 8.82 14.56 55.62
C SER A 229 9.07 13.04 55.71
N ASP A 230 8.40 12.25 54.87
CA ASP A 230 8.28 10.80 55.04
C ASP A 230 8.09 10.01 53.73
N THR A 231 8.20 10.69 52.58
CA THR A 231 8.26 10.10 51.24
C THR A 231 9.24 10.85 50.33
N ILE A 232 9.71 10.15 49.29
CA ILE A 232 10.39 10.73 48.13
C ILE A 232 9.62 10.26 46.89
N THR A 233 9.22 11.19 46.03
CA THR A 233 8.67 10.91 44.71
C THR A 233 9.71 11.24 43.65
N ILE A 234 9.98 10.27 42.77
CA ILE A 234 10.84 10.41 41.59
C ILE A 234 9.94 10.42 40.36
N LYS A 235 10.18 11.35 39.43
CA LYS A 235 9.35 11.60 38.26
C LYS A 235 9.85 10.90 36.99
N GLU A 236 8.92 10.59 36.09
CA GLU A 236 9.24 10.30 34.68
C GLU A 236 10.23 9.12 34.46
N ILE A 237 10.26 8.13 35.35
CA ILE A 237 11.08 6.91 35.20
C ILE A 237 10.53 6.07 34.04
N ASP A 238 11.41 5.54 33.20
CA ASP A 238 11.06 4.81 31.97
C ASP A 238 11.38 3.30 32.01
N HIS A 239 11.94 2.80 33.12
CA HIS A 239 12.36 1.41 33.28
C HIS A 239 11.87 0.80 34.62
N LEU A 240 11.56 -0.49 34.60
CA LEU A 240 11.16 -1.27 35.77
C LEU A 240 12.32 -2.14 36.25
N THR A 241 12.62 -2.08 37.56
CA THR A 241 13.84 -2.62 38.17
C THR A 241 13.73 -2.64 39.72
N HIS A 242 14.84 -2.91 40.44
CA HIS A 242 14.91 -2.74 41.91
C HIS A 242 15.10 -1.27 42.30
N PHE A 243 14.41 -0.79 43.34
CA PHE A 243 14.51 0.58 43.84
C PHE A 243 14.57 0.66 45.38
N LEU A 244 15.48 1.48 45.92
CA LEU A 244 15.56 1.74 47.37
C LEU A 244 15.94 3.19 47.71
N VAL A 245 15.65 3.61 48.95
CA VAL A 245 16.09 4.91 49.49
C VAL A 245 17.33 4.72 50.36
N GLY A 246 18.45 5.34 49.98
CA GLY A 246 19.71 5.13 50.69
C GLY A 246 20.92 5.86 50.10
N GLU A 247 22.09 5.43 50.57
CA GLU A 247 23.40 5.93 50.19
C GLU A 247 24.33 4.74 49.92
N LEU A 248 25.16 4.86 48.89
CA LEU A 248 26.15 3.86 48.52
C LEU A 248 27.37 3.93 49.45
N ASN A 249 27.95 2.79 49.80
CA ASN A 249 29.28 2.73 50.42
C ASN A 249 30.38 2.97 49.36
N ASN A 250 30.43 4.18 48.80
CA ASN A 250 31.52 4.63 47.92
C ASN A 250 32.34 5.73 48.63
N PRO A 251 33.67 5.56 48.81
CA PRO A 251 34.52 6.62 49.39
C PRO A 251 34.59 7.89 48.52
N ASN A 252 34.26 7.81 47.23
CA ASN A 252 34.25 8.94 46.32
C ASN A 252 32.86 9.59 46.23
N ASN A 253 32.60 10.52 47.14
CA ASN A 253 31.57 11.56 46.98
C ASN A 253 31.94 12.45 45.80
N THR A 254 31.22 12.33 44.67
CA THR A 254 31.50 12.98 43.36
C THR A 254 31.22 14.49 43.32
N GLN A 255 31.55 15.22 44.39
CA GLN A 255 31.65 16.69 44.42
C GLN A 255 33.01 17.18 43.85
N HIS A 256 33.54 16.48 42.85
CA HIS A 256 34.87 16.71 42.29
C HIS A 256 34.92 16.24 40.83
N PRO A 257 35.86 16.75 40.01
CA PRO A 257 36.02 16.27 38.65
C PRO A 257 36.61 14.86 38.64
N VAL A 258 36.50 14.20 37.49
CA VAL A 258 36.99 12.83 37.22
C VAL A 258 37.69 12.79 35.87
N ILE A 259 38.64 11.87 35.70
CA ILE A 259 39.31 11.60 34.43
C ILE A 259 38.29 10.92 33.52
N ASN A 260 38.01 11.47 32.33
CA ASN A 260 36.88 11.04 31.51
C ASN A 260 37.29 10.32 30.21
N GLU A 261 38.34 10.81 29.58
CA GLU A 261 38.98 10.27 28.38
C GLU A 261 40.47 10.60 28.39
N PHE A 262 41.31 9.78 27.77
CA PHE A 262 42.72 10.11 27.52
C PHE A 262 43.26 9.48 26.24
N TYR A 263 44.36 10.02 25.76
CA TYR A 263 45.05 9.62 24.54
C TYR A 263 46.56 9.61 24.79
N SER A 264 47.21 8.47 24.55
CA SER A 264 48.66 8.30 24.69
C SER A 264 49.29 7.96 23.33
N ASN A 265 50.15 8.82 22.78
CA ASN A 265 50.68 8.70 21.43
C ASN A 265 52.05 9.39 21.30
N THR A 266 52.89 8.87 20.40
CA THR A 266 54.27 9.32 20.07
C THR A 266 54.53 10.82 19.95
N SER A 267 53.52 11.66 19.70
CA SER A 267 53.67 13.07 19.33
C SER A 267 52.88 14.08 20.18
N SER A 268 51.75 13.68 20.80
CA SER A 268 50.88 14.60 21.54
C SER A 268 49.85 13.84 22.39
N ASP A 269 50.21 13.58 23.64
CA ASP A 269 49.31 13.01 24.65
C ASP A 269 48.33 14.06 25.20
N TRP A 270 47.17 13.61 25.68
CA TRP A 270 46.25 14.45 26.46
C TRP A 270 45.36 13.64 27.39
N VAL A 271 44.85 14.31 28.42
CA VAL A 271 43.87 13.78 29.38
C VAL A 271 42.73 14.77 29.50
N GLU A 272 41.50 14.27 29.52
CA GLU A 272 40.29 15.06 29.75
C GLU A 272 39.73 14.83 31.15
N LEU A 273 39.23 15.90 31.76
CA LEU A 273 38.42 15.85 32.97
C LEU A 273 36.96 16.23 32.69
N TYR A 274 36.03 15.47 33.26
CA TYR A 274 34.60 15.81 33.30
C TYR A 274 34.18 16.28 34.69
N ASN A 275 33.21 17.18 34.76
CA ASN A 275 32.60 17.67 35.99
C ASN A 275 31.18 17.09 36.20
N PRO A 276 30.99 16.07 37.06
CA PRO A 276 29.69 15.48 37.34
C PRO A 276 28.78 16.32 38.25
N THR A 277 29.18 17.52 38.67
CA THR A 277 28.38 18.35 39.60
C THR A 277 27.52 19.39 38.88
N SER A 278 26.48 19.84 39.57
CA SER A 278 25.63 20.98 39.17
C SER A 278 26.24 22.36 39.42
N SER A 279 27.55 22.44 39.73
CA SER A 279 28.27 23.68 40.00
C SER A 279 29.62 23.74 39.28
N SER A 280 30.13 24.94 39.02
CA SER A 280 31.42 25.11 38.34
C SER A 280 32.58 24.78 39.28
N ILE A 281 33.54 23.95 38.85
CA ILE A 281 34.70 23.55 39.63
C ILE A 281 35.95 24.33 39.21
N ASP A 282 36.56 25.06 40.16
CA ASP A 282 37.90 25.64 40.02
C ASP A 282 38.98 24.54 40.12
N LEU A 283 39.83 24.47 39.10
CA LEU A 283 40.93 23.51 38.99
C LEU A 283 42.25 24.04 39.59
N THR A 284 42.27 25.25 40.15
CA THR A 284 43.46 25.86 40.74
C THR A 284 44.05 24.98 41.85
N GLY A 285 45.23 24.41 41.58
CA GLY A 285 45.95 23.54 42.52
C GLY A 285 45.61 22.04 42.41
N TRP A 286 44.72 21.64 41.51
CA TRP A 286 44.59 20.24 41.11
C TRP A 286 45.79 19.81 40.28
N ILE A 287 46.10 18.51 40.28
CA ILE A 287 47.29 17.95 39.64
C ILE A 287 46.92 16.63 38.94
N LEU A 288 47.26 16.49 37.66
CA LEU A 288 47.42 15.18 37.03
C LEU A 288 48.81 14.64 37.34
N HIS A 289 48.89 13.38 37.75
CA HIS A 289 50.12 12.71 38.18
C HIS A 289 50.25 11.36 37.49
N ASP A 290 51.37 11.15 36.82
CA ASP A 290 51.84 9.86 36.36
C ASP A 290 52.78 9.31 37.44
N THR A 291 52.46 8.12 37.94
CA THR A 291 53.13 7.52 39.09
C THR A 291 54.63 7.19 38.89
N VAL A 292 55.15 7.17 37.65
CA VAL A 292 56.60 6.95 37.42
C VAL A 292 57.45 8.22 37.39
N SER A 293 56.87 9.43 37.29
CA SER A 293 57.36 10.68 37.96
C SER A 293 56.73 11.99 37.45
N ASN A 294 55.93 11.96 36.38
CA ASN A 294 55.48 13.21 35.74
C ASN A 294 54.28 13.84 36.46
N THR A 295 54.22 15.17 36.49
CA THR A 295 53.03 15.90 37.01
C THR A 295 52.67 17.08 36.11
N LYS A 296 51.38 17.40 36.07
CA LYS A 296 50.83 18.59 35.41
C LYS A 296 49.85 19.28 36.36
N SER A 297 50.24 20.44 36.88
CA SER A 297 49.34 21.33 37.61
C SER A 297 48.24 21.85 36.68
N LEU A 298 47.02 21.89 37.18
CA LEU A 298 45.84 22.35 36.47
C LEU A 298 45.44 23.77 36.94
N THR A 299 44.74 24.47 36.05
CA THR A 299 44.16 25.81 36.25
C THR A 299 42.91 25.96 35.38
N GLY A 300 42.12 27.00 35.64
CA GLY A 300 40.85 27.24 34.95
C GLY A 300 39.65 26.67 35.69
N THR A 301 38.52 26.59 35.02
CA THR A 301 37.24 26.22 35.64
C THR A 301 36.45 25.32 34.70
N ILE A 302 35.98 24.18 35.20
CA ILE A 302 35.04 23.33 34.45
C ILE A 302 33.61 23.77 34.80
N LEU A 303 32.76 23.96 33.78
CA LEU A 303 31.33 24.24 33.96
C LEU A 303 30.58 23.01 34.53
N PRO A 304 29.37 23.17 35.10
CA PRO A 304 28.50 22.04 35.44
C PRO A 304 28.32 21.12 34.23
N SER A 305 28.44 19.80 34.40
CA SER A 305 28.38 18.81 33.30
C SER A 305 29.32 19.12 32.11
N GLY A 306 30.42 19.84 32.36
CA GLY A 306 31.38 20.25 31.34
C GLY A 306 32.67 19.44 31.34
N PHE A 307 33.47 19.66 30.29
CA PHE A 307 34.69 18.94 29.99
C PHE A 307 35.90 19.90 29.94
N ALA A 308 37.10 19.40 30.25
CA ALA A 308 38.34 20.18 30.18
C ALA A 308 39.52 19.31 29.75
N VAL A 309 40.13 19.64 28.61
CA VAL A 309 41.18 18.85 27.94
C VAL A 309 42.57 19.40 28.26
N PHE A 310 43.50 18.52 28.63
CA PHE A 310 44.84 18.85 29.10
C PHE A 310 45.93 18.10 28.32
N THR A 311 46.52 18.75 27.30
CA THR A 311 47.70 18.24 26.59
C THR A 311 48.87 18.02 27.55
N TRP A 312 49.43 16.81 27.59
CA TRP A 312 50.37 16.40 28.63
C TRP A 312 51.33 15.31 28.13
N THR A 313 52.30 15.71 27.31
CA THR A 313 53.32 14.85 26.69
C THR A 313 54.21 14.15 27.74
N ALA A 314 53.71 13.03 28.25
CA ALA A 314 54.22 12.29 29.41
C ALA A 314 53.66 10.85 29.49
N LEU A 315 52.80 10.44 28.54
CA LEU A 315 52.05 9.19 28.59
C LEU A 315 52.66 8.13 27.65
N ASN A 316 52.97 6.97 28.20
CA ASN A 316 53.56 5.85 27.49
C ASN A 316 52.46 5.02 26.81
N GLN A 317 52.56 4.81 25.49
CA GLN A 317 51.66 3.93 24.72
C GLN A 317 51.67 2.47 25.20
N THR A 318 52.72 2.04 25.91
CA THR A 318 52.79 0.70 26.51
C THR A 318 52.10 0.60 27.88
N GLY A 319 51.64 1.72 28.43
CA GLY A 319 50.92 1.79 29.71
C GLY A 319 51.55 2.69 30.77
N ASP A 320 50.68 3.33 31.57
CA ASP A 320 50.98 4.11 32.78
C ASP A 320 49.81 4.03 33.79
N THR A 321 49.91 4.79 34.89
CA THR A 321 48.82 5.05 35.84
C THR A 321 48.62 6.56 35.99
N ILE A 322 47.46 7.05 35.55
CA ILE A 322 47.07 8.46 35.62
C ILE A 322 46.23 8.67 36.88
N GLN A 323 46.68 9.54 37.77
CA GLN A 323 45.96 9.96 38.97
C GLN A 323 45.55 11.43 38.87
N LEU A 324 44.32 11.73 39.31
CA LEU A 324 43.84 13.09 39.52
C LEU A 324 43.87 13.41 41.03
N LEU A 325 44.72 14.36 41.42
CA LEU A 325 44.89 14.80 42.81
C LEU A 325 44.25 16.18 43.02
N ASN A 326 43.60 16.36 44.17
CA ASN A 326 43.06 17.64 44.60
C ASN A 326 44.14 18.55 45.23
N PRO A 327 43.83 19.83 45.55
CA PRO A 327 44.79 20.77 46.17
C PRO A 327 45.31 20.39 47.57
N ALA A 328 44.83 19.28 48.16
CA ALA A 328 45.36 18.69 49.39
C ALA A 328 46.23 17.45 49.13
N SER A 329 46.65 17.22 47.87
CA SER A 329 47.40 16.05 47.41
C SER A 329 46.70 14.70 47.68
N VAL A 330 45.37 14.68 47.71
CA VAL A 330 44.57 13.45 47.83
C VAL A 330 44.10 13.02 46.44
N VAL A 331 44.39 11.77 46.05
CA VAL A 331 43.87 11.15 44.81
C VAL A 331 42.34 11.10 44.88
N ARG A 332 41.68 11.50 43.79
CA ARG A 332 40.22 11.56 43.63
C ARG A 332 39.69 10.68 42.53
N ASP A 333 40.52 10.44 41.52
CA ASP A 333 40.23 9.49 40.46
C ASP A 333 41.54 8.91 39.92
N GLU A 334 41.49 7.71 39.37
CA GLU A 334 42.65 6.96 38.89
C GLU A 334 42.25 6.05 37.71
N VAL A 335 43.09 6.01 36.67
CA VAL A 335 42.98 5.02 35.59
C VAL A 335 44.35 4.41 35.28
N VAL A 336 44.39 3.08 35.20
CA VAL A 336 45.58 2.28 34.88
C VAL A 336 45.40 1.66 33.51
N TYR A 337 46.43 1.72 32.67
CA TYR A 337 46.45 1.04 31.38
C TYR A 337 47.84 0.44 31.12
N PRO A 338 47.97 -0.75 30.50
CA PRO A 338 46.95 -1.78 30.43
C PRO A 338 46.60 -2.27 31.85
N GLY A 339 45.33 -2.17 32.24
CA GLY A 339 44.89 -2.43 33.61
C GLY A 339 43.37 -2.27 33.79
N THR A 340 42.94 -1.10 34.26
CA THR A 340 41.53 -0.66 34.27
C THR A 340 40.95 -0.64 32.86
N VAL A 341 41.77 -0.25 31.88
CA VAL A 341 41.46 -0.23 30.45
C VAL A 341 42.67 -0.77 29.66
N SER A 342 42.47 -1.21 28.42
CA SER A 342 43.58 -1.50 27.50
C SER A 342 44.37 -0.22 27.20
N ALA A 343 45.65 -0.35 26.84
CA ALA A 343 46.36 0.79 26.26
C ALA A 343 45.78 1.11 24.87
N PRO A 344 45.51 2.39 24.55
CA PRO A 344 45.01 2.76 23.23
C PRO A 344 46.11 2.68 22.16
N ASP A 345 45.77 2.14 20.99
CA ASP A 345 46.65 2.16 19.81
C ASP A 345 46.66 3.55 19.13
N THR A 346 47.52 3.70 18.12
CA THR A 346 47.57 4.91 17.27
C THR A 346 46.17 5.25 16.70
N ASN A 347 45.72 6.49 16.89
CA ASN A 347 44.38 6.99 16.54
C ASN A 347 43.22 6.36 17.34
N GLN A 348 43.48 5.87 18.56
CA GLN A 348 42.46 5.50 19.53
C GLN A 348 42.62 6.30 20.82
N SER A 349 41.52 6.58 21.51
CA SER A 349 41.50 7.04 22.90
C SER A 349 41.00 5.91 23.81
N ALA A 350 41.19 6.11 25.12
CA ALA A 350 40.58 5.30 26.16
C ALA A 350 39.60 6.19 26.94
N HIS A 351 38.34 5.80 27.04
CA HIS A 351 37.25 6.62 27.58
C HIS A 351 36.29 5.84 28.48
N ARG A 352 35.57 6.55 29.36
CA ARG A 352 34.45 6.00 30.14
C ARG A 352 33.21 5.83 29.27
N THR A 353 32.53 4.69 29.30
CA THR A 353 31.38 4.40 28.40
C THR A 353 30.16 5.30 28.62
N THR A 354 30.11 6.00 29.76
CA THR A 354 29.20 7.10 30.07
C THR A 354 29.99 8.16 30.84
N ASN A 355 29.54 9.41 30.85
CA ASN A 355 30.26 10.50 31.52
C ASN A 355 30.37 10.21 33.03
N SER A 356 31.59 10.22 33.58
CA SER A 356 31.90 9.72 34.94
C SER A 356 31.61 8.24 35.26
N GLY A 357 31.15 7.43 34.29
CA GLY A 357 30.83 6.01 34.48
C GLY A 357 32.06 5.14 34.82
N ASN A 358 31.87 4.07 35.60
CA ASN A 358 32.99 3.23 36.09
C ASN A 358 33.56 2.26 35.04
N THR A 359 32.88 2.07 33.90
CA THR A 359 33.31 1.19 32.82
C THR A 359 34.15 1.97 31.81
N TRP A 360 35.29 1.42 31.42
CA TRP A 360 36.19 2.00 30.41
C TRP A 360 36.28 1.12 29.17
N GLU A 361 36.46 1.74 28.01
CA GLU A 361 36.78 1.06 26.74
C GLU A 361 37.87 1.81 25.96
N VAL A 362 38.31 1.23 24.85
CA VAL A 362 39.24 1.85 23.88
C VAL A 362 38.52 1.94 22.53
N SER A 363 38.57 3.11 21.89
CA SER A 363 37.84 3.36 20.65
C SER A 363 38.58 4.29 19.70
N ALA A 364 38.25 4.20 18.41
CA ALA A 364 38.64 5.19 17.42
C ALA A 364 37.66 6.38 17.36
N ASN A 365 36.51 6.31 18.04
CA ASN A 365 35.56 7.42 18.20
C ASN A 365 36.05 8.34 19.32
N ILE A 366 37.13 9.09 19.07
CA ILE A 366 37.70 10.05 20.02
C ILE A 366 36.67 11.15 20.32
N THR A 367 36.35 11.38 21.60
CA THR A 367 35.31 12.34 22.04
C THR A 367 35.87 13.64 22.62
N GLN A 368 37.19 13.82 22.60
CA GLN A 368 37.96 14.98 23.07
C GLN A 368 37.21 16.33 23.06
N GLY A 369 36.78 16.78 24.24
CA GLY A 369 36.08 18.04 24.48
C GLY A 369 34.55 17.93 24.59
N TYR A 370 33.99 16.74 24.36
CA TYR A 370 32.55 16.50 24.22
C TYR A 370 32.09 15.29 25.07
N THR A 371 30.79 15.02 25.05
CA THR A 371 30.20 13.86 25.76
C THR A 371 30.66 12.51 25.19
N ASN A 372 31.02 11.58 26.08
CA ASN A 372 31.29 10.18 25.72
C ASN A 372 30.01 9.45 25.30
N GLU A 373 28.82 9.99 25.62
CA GLU A 373 27.51 9.43 25.30
C GLU A 373 27.05 9.77 23.86
N ASN A 374 28.02 10.04 22.97
CA ASN A 374 27.90 10.49 21.58
C ASN A 374 27.04 9.62 20.64
N SER A 375 26.42 8.56 21.13
CA SER A 375 25.32 7.84 20.46
C SER A 375 24.14 8.75 20.10
N THR A 376 23.94 9.84 20.85
CA THR A 376 23.00 10.93 20.52
C THR A 376 23.61 12.27 20.91
N VAL A 377 23.63 13.23 19.98
CA VAL A 377 24.08 14.61 20.22
C VAL A 377 22.98 15.60 19.88
N TYR A 378 23.04 16.79 20.48
CA TYR A 378 22.03 17.84 20.36
C TYR A 378 22.60 19.09 19.69
N VAL A 379 21.78 19.77 18.90
CA VAL A 379 22.13 20.98 18.14
C VAL A 379 21.02 22.03 18.29
N ASP A 380 21.37 23.27 18.59
CA ASP A 380 20.44 24.40 18.76
C ASP A 380 21.11 25.73 18.33
N ASP A 381 20.58 26.38 17.29
CA ASP A 381 21.09 27.65 16.75
C ASP A 381 20.99 28.83 17.74
N ASN A 382 20.17 28.68 18.78
CA ASN A 382 20.02 29.67 19.84
C ASN A 382 21.16 29.60 20.88
N PHE A 383 22.01 28.56 20.84
CA PHE A 383 23.15 28.38 21.75
C PHE A 383 24.37 29.24 21.32
N THR A 384 24.15 30.54 21.10
CA THR A 384 25.14 31.46 20.51
C THR A 384 26.30 31.85 21.43
N SER A 385 26.38 31.32 22.66
CA SER A 385 27.51 31.56 23.57
C SER A 385 27.58 30.53 24.70
N GLY A 386 28.69 29.80 24.80
CA GLY A 386 28.93 28.86 25.88
C GLY A 386 30.21 28.05 25.68
N SER A 387 30.20 26.84 26.25
CA SER A 387 31.05 25.74 25.79
C SER A 387 30.10 24.65 25.30
N GLU A 388 30.44 24.05 24.17
CA GLU A 388 29.54 23.18 23.41
C GLU A 388 30.01 21.74 23.57
N PHE A 389 29.16 20.89 24.14
CA PHE A 389 29.54 19.53 24.56
C PHE A 389 28.70 18.45 23.87
N GLY A 390 27.80 18.84 22.95
CA GLY A 390 26.85 17.97 22.27
C GLY A 390 25.71 17.43 23.16
N THR A 391 25.60 17.90 24.41
CA THR A 391 24.58 17.45 25.37
C THR A 391 23.29 18.26 25.21
N SER A 392 22.17 17.79 25.76
CA SER A 392 20.89 18.53 25.73
C SER A 392 20.90 19.85 26.52
N THR A 393 21.87 20.04 27.43
CA THR A 393 22.06 21.28 28.22
C THR A 393 23.11 22.21 27.60
N PHE A 394 24.07 21.63 26.86
CA PHE A 394 25.16 22.31 26.17
C PHE A 394 25.28 21.75 24.73
N PRO A 395 24.30 22.04 23.86
CA PRO A 395 24.27 21.54 22.48
C PRO A 395 25.37 22.20 21.63
N PHE A 396 25.56 21.71 20.41
CA PHE A 396 26.31 22.42 19.38
C PHE A 396 25.46 23.54 18.75
N ASN A 397 26.10 24.59 18.24
CA ASN A 397 25.41 25.67 17.52
C ASN A 397 25.23 25.36 16.01
N THR A 398 26.08 24.51 15.40
CA THR A 398 25.91 24.03 14.01
C THR A 398 25.57 22.54 13.91
N ILE A 399 24.86 22.14 12.84
CA ILE A 399 24.56 20.73 12.57
C ILE A 399 25.83 20.00 12.13
N GLN A 400 26.75 20.67 11.42
CA GLN A 400 28.01 20.04 11.02
C GLN A 400 28.88 19.65 12.23
N GLU A 401 28.92 20.44 13.32
CA GLU A 401 29.58 20.04 14.57
C GLU A 401 28.94 18.79 15.18
N GLY A 402 27.60 18.72 15.18
CA GLY A 402 26.86 17.51 15.58
C GLY A 402 27.20 16.29 14.72
N ILE A 403 27.23 16.44 13.38
CA ILE A 403 27.62 15.38 12.44
C ILE A 403 29.07 14.94 12.68
N ASN A 404 29.97 15.87 13.00
CA ASN A 404 31.37 15.57 13.28
C ASN A 404 31.51 14.75 14.59
N ALA A 405 30.88 15.20 15.68
CA ALA A 405 31.06 14.63 17.03
C ALA A 405 30.27 13.34 17.32
N VAL A 406 29.10 13.12 16.68
CA VAL A 406 28.26 11.93 16.92
C VAL A 406 28.99 10.63 16.56
N ALA A 407 28.72 9.54 17.29
CA ALA A 407 29.20 8.21 16.91
C ALA A 407 28.63 7.76 15.55
N ALA A 408 29.35 6.89 14.85
CA ALA A 408 28.81 6.22 13.68
C ALA A 408 27.58 5.38 14.05
N SER A 409 26.51 5.51 13.26
CA SER A 409 25.13 5.03 13.51
C SER A 409 24.38 5.75 14.65
N GLY A 410 24.95 6.80 15.24
CA GLY A 410 24.29 7.65 16.23
C GLY A 410 23.34 8.68 15.62
N THR A 411 22.69 9.47 16.48
CA THR A 411 21.67 10.47 16.09
C THR A 411 22.10 11.91 16.40
N VAL A 412 21.96 12.80 15.42
CA VAL A 412 22.04 14.25 15.57
C VAL A 412 20.61 14.79 15.69
N ASN A 413 20.22 15.20 16.90
CA ASN A 413 18.92 15.82 17.19
C ASN A 413 19.03 17.34 17.05
N VAL A 414 18.35 17.91 16.05
CA VAL A 414 18.43 19.34 15.72
C VAL A 414 17.16 20.07 16.16
N ALA A 415 17.31 21.16 16.91
CA ALA A 415 16.20 21.96 17.42
C ALA A 415 15.42 22.69 16.30
N ALA A 416 14.35 23.40 16.69
CA ALA A 416 13.69 24.35 15.80
C ALA A 416 14.56 25.62 15.69
N GLY A 417 14.97 25.99 14.48
CA GLY A 417 16.04 26.95 14.22
C GLY A 417 16.28 27.19 12.72
N THR A 418 17.11 28.17 12.37
CA THR A 418 17.54 28.48 10.99
C THR A 418 19.06 28.41 10.85
N TYR A 419 19.55 27.21 10.55
CA TYR A 419 20.94 26.85 10.43
C TYR A 419 21.48 27.28 9.05
N THR A 420 22.31 28.31 9.01
CA THR A 420 22.86 28.85 7.75
C THR A 420 24.21 28.21 7.43
N GLU A 421 24.17 26.97 6.94
CA GLU A 421 25.35 26.13 6.74
C GLU A 421 25.23 25.21 5.51
N GLN A 422 26.35 24.62 5.11
CA GLN A 422 26.44 23.57 4.10
C GLN A 422 26.94 22.30 4.79
N LEU A 423 26.26 21.17 4.57
CA LEU A 423 26.49 19.92 5.30
C LEU A 423 27.22 18.88 4.44
N ILE A 424 28.21 18.21 5.04
CA ILE A 424 28.89 17.04 4.48
C ILE A 424 28.68 15.86 5.45
N VAL A 425 27.92 14.86 5.00
CA VAL A 425 27.55 13.65 5.73
C VAL A 425 28.29 12.45 5.14
N ASN A 426 29.56 12.32 5.50
CA ASN A 426 30.49 11.26 5.06
C ASN A 426 30.61 10.09 6.05
N LYS A 427 29.67 9.99 7.00
CA LYS A 427 29.62 9.01 8.09
C LYS A 427 28.18 8.53 8.24
N SER A 428 27.97 7.23 8.45
CA SER A 428 26.62 6.70 8.68
C SER A 428 26.03 7.30 9.97
N VAL A 429 24.90 8.01 9.88
CA VAL A 429 24.24 8.71 11.01
C VAL A 429 22.74 8.88 10.76
N ILE A 430 21.98 9.18 11.81
CA ILE A 430 20.64 9.77 11.68
C ILE A 430 20.77 11.27 11.92
N VAL A 431 20.37 12.11 10.96
CA VAL A 431 20.22 13.56 11.14
C VAL A 431 18.72 13.87 11.16
N SER A 432 18.23 14.38 12.28
CA SER A 432 16.80 14.57 12.51
C SER A 432 16.49 15.97 13.02
N GLY A 433 15.75 16.74 12.22
CA GLY A 433 15.10 17.94 12.69
C GLY A 433 13.98 17.63 13.69
N ASN A 434 13.61 18.65 14.46
CA ASN A 434 12.44 18.65 15.34
C ASN A 434 11.15 18.58 14.53
N ASN A 435 11.03 19.43 13.49
CA ASN A 435 9.90 19.44 12.57
C ASN A 435 10.30 20.14 11.26
N SER A 436 9.90 19.61 10.09
CA SER A 436 10.30 20.18 8.79
C SER A 436 9.76 21.58 8.53
N ALA A 437 8.73 22.05 9.25
CA ALA A 437 8.26 23.43 9.18
C ALA A 437 9.06 24.42 10.06
N THR A 438 9.95 23.94 10.94
CA THR A 438 10.66 24.79 11.93
C THR A 438 12.16 24.54 12.08
N SER A 439 12.68 23.39 11.63
CA SER A 439 14.12 23.10 11.54
C SER A 439 14.56 23.37 10.10
N ILE A 440 15.17 24.52 9.85
CA ILE A 440 15.50 25.02 8.52
C ILE A 440 17.02 24.99 8.32
N ILE A 441 17.48 24.26 7.31
CA ILE A 441 18.84 24.35 6.77
C ILE A 441 18.79 25.34 5.60
N GLN A 442 19.58 26.39 5.68
CA GLN A 442 19.55 27.54 4.78
C GLN A 442 20.90 27.68 4.09
N SER A 443 20.90 27.74 2.75
CA SER A 443 22.13 27.90 1.97
C SER A 443 22.93 29.14 2.40
N PRO A 444 24.23 29.03 2.71
CA PRO A 444 25.12 30.18 2.79
C PRO A 444 25.13 30.99 1.48
N ALA A 445 25.50 32.26 1.54
CA ALA A 445 25.57 33.14 0.36
C ALA A 445 26.64 32.73 -0.69
N SER A 446 27.44 31.71 -0.39
CA SER A 446 28.37 31.03 -1.29
C SER A 446 28.58 29.61 -0.80
N LEU A 447 28.30 28.61 -1.62
CA LEU A 447 28.63 27.20 -1.35
C LEU A 447 30.09 26.92 -1.72
N SER A 448 30.75 26.01 -1.00
CA SER A 448 31.93 25.31 -1.52
C SER A 448 31.50 24.27 -2.55
N THR A 449 32.44 23.90 -3.42
CA THR A 449 32.26 22.71 -4.27
C THR A 449 32.12 21.45 -3.41
N GLU A 450 31.48 20.44 -3.96
CA GLU A 450 31.47 19.07 -3.42
C GLU A 450 32.88 18.45 -3.41
N THR A 451 33.00 17.27 -2.80
CA THR A 451 34.30 16.63 -2.51
C THR A 451 35.19 16.35 -3.74
N ASP A 452 34.62 16.21 -4.93
CA ASP A 452 35.33 16.04 -6.21
C ASP A 452 35.72 17.39 -6.88
N GLY A 453 34.83 18.37 -6.83
CA GLY A 453 34.91 19.65 -7.53
C GLY A 453 33.74 19.96 -8.47
N ASP A 454 32.85 18.99 -8.74
CA ASP A 454 31.88 19.05 -9.86
C ASP A 454 30.51 19.61 -9.45
N GLY A 455 30.16 19.50 -8.17
CA GLY A 455 28.87 19.92 -7.63
C GLY A 455 28.94 21.10 -6.65
N THR A 456 27.78 21.64 -6.31
CA THR A 456 27.56 22.60 -5.21
C THR A 456 26.21 22.27 -4.56
N SER A 457 26.21 21.49 -3.47
CA SER A 457 24.97 21.04 -2.83
C SER A 457 24.88 21.47 -1.37
N ILE A 458 23.67 21.81 -0.91
CA ILE A 458 23.43 22.29 0.47
C ILE A 458 23.66 21.16 1.48
N VAL A 459 23.27 19.94 1.12
CA VAL A 459 23.55 18.71 1.88
C VAL A 459 24.20 17.67 0.95
N GLU A 460 25.46 17.37 1.18
CA GLU A 460 26.22 16.32 0.51
C GLU A 460 26.21 15.05 1.39
N ILE A 461 25.71 13.93 0.87
CA ILE A 461 25.75 12.62 1.51
C ILE A 461 26.62 11.72 0.63
N THR A 462 27.81 11.35 1.12
CA THR A 462 28.84 10.71 0.27
C THR A 462 29.48 9.48 0.93
N GLY A 463 29.89 8.52 0.10
CA GLY A 463 30.71 7.37 0.46
C GLY A 463 30.03 5.99 0.31
N SER A 464 30.72 5.07 -0.36
CA SER A 464 30.22 3.73 -0.79
C SER A 464 29.88 2.71 0.30
N SER A 465 29.79 3.13 1.57
CA SER A 465 29.26 2.34 2.69
C SER A 465 28.56 3.22 3.75
N VAL A 466 28.30 4.48 3.43
CA VAL A 466 27.60 5.43 4.29
C VAL A 466 26.10 5.18 4.19
N VAL A 467 25.47 5.03 5.37
CA VAL A 467 24.03 4.79 5.53
C VAL A 467 23.46 5.91 6.38
N VAL A 468 22.65 6.78 5.77
CA VAL A 468 22.17 8.01 6.40
C VAL A 468 20.65 8.05 6.41
N THR A 469 20.06 8.46 7.53
CA THR A 469 18.65 8.89 7.57
C THR A 469 18.62 10.39 7.76
N PHE A 470 18.03 11.12 6.81
CA PHE A 470 17.95 12.58 6.82
C PHE A 470 16.47 13.01 6.77
N LYS A 471 15.97 13.60 7.85
CA LYS A 471 14.53 13.83 8.03
C LYS A 471 14.15 15.06 8.84
N ASN A 472 12.90 15.48 8.67
CA ASN A 472 12.25 16.57 9.41
C ASN A 472 12.92 17.95 9.22
N PHE A 473 13.51 18.24 8.06
CA PHE A 473 14.05 19.57 7.72
C PHE A 473 13.24 20.31 6.65
N THR A 474 13.27 21.63 6.67
CA THR A 474 13.27 22.41 5.43
C THR A 474 14.72 22.53 4.97
N VAL A 475 15.01 22.22 3.71
CA VAL A 475 16.28 22.60 3.06
C VAL A 475 15.96 23.70 2.05
N ARG A 476 16.58 24.88 2.20
CA ARG A 476 16.30 26.06 1.39
C ARG A 476 17.54 26.66 0.74
N GLY A 477 17.47 26.88 -0.56
CA GLY A 477 18.35 27.80 -1.29
C GLY A 477 17.76 29.22 -1.29
N ASP A 478 18.58 30.24 -1.00
CA ASP A 478 18.17 31.65 -1.08
C ASP A 478 18.97 32.42 -2.15
N LEU A 479 20.30 32.24 -2.21
CA LEU A 479 21.21 33.00 -3.09
C LEU A 479 22.43 32.16 -3.47
N GLY A 480 22.66 31.90 -4.76
CA GLY A 480 23.88 31.24 -5.27
C GLY A 480 23.64 30.33 -6.49
N SER A 481 24.70 29.85 -7.13
CA SER A 481 24.58 28.69 -8.03
C SER A 481 24.51 27.44 -7.15
N ILE A 482 23.49 26.61 -7.34
CA ILE A 482 23.27 25.40 -6.52
C ILE A 482 23.00 24.23 -7.46
N THR A 483 23.85 23.20 -7.42
CA THR A 483 23.66 21.95 -8.17
C THR A 483 22.45 21.19 -7.64
N SER A 484 22.36 20.94 -6.33
CA SER A 484 21.17 20.35 -5.70
C SER A 484 20.93 20.85 -4.26
N ALA A 485 19.73 20.66 -3.72
CA ALA A 485 19.53 20.87 -2.28
C ALA A 485 20.08 19.68 -1.46
N ILE A 486 19.90 18.45 -1.92
CA ILE A 486 20.45 17.24 -1.31
C ILE A 486 21.05 16.33 -2.39
N HIS A 487 22.33 15.96 -2.27
CA HIS A 487 23.02 15.02 -3.17
C HIS A 487 23.40 13.75 -2.41
N ALA A 488 22.99 12.57 -2.89
CA ALA A 488 23.47 11.26 -2.40
C ALA A 488 24.36 10.60 -3.46
N ARG A 489 25.68 10.65 -3.24
CA ARG A 489 26.75 10.37 -4.22
C ARG A 489 27.67 9.23 -3.78
N GLU A 490 28.58 8.82 -4.67
CA GLU A 490 29.63 7.80 -4.41
C GLU A 490 29.11 6.45 -3.85
N GLY A 491 27.86 6.10 -4.17
CA GLY A 491 27.21 4.87 -3.68
C GLY A 491 26.70 4.91 -2.24
N ALA A 492 26.49 6.10 -1.68
CA ALA A 492 25.81 6.26 -0.39
C ALA A 492 24.37 5.72 -0.41
N ASN A 493 23.88 5.32 0.77
CA ASN A 493 22.56 4.73 0.97
C ASN A 493 21.73 5.67 1.88
N ALA A 494 21.10 6.67 1.28
CA ALA A 494 20.34 7.68 2.00
C ALA A 494 18.84 7.33 2.09
N THR A 495 18.26 7.50 3.28
CA THR A 495 16.82 7.58 3.52
C THR A 495 16.47 9.04 3.76
N ILE A 496 15.98 9.71 2.71
CA ILE A 496 15.62 11.13 2.71
C ILE A 496 14.09 11.19 2.87
N GLN A 497 13.59 11.57 4.05
CA GLN A 497 12.16 11.49 4.33
C GLN A 497 11.56 12.67 5.11
N ASP A 498 10.27 12.95 4.85
CA ASP A 498 9.45 13.93 5.58
C ASP A 498 9.98 15.39 5.54
N ASN A 499 10.85 15.70 4.57
CA ASN A 499 11.48 17.02 4.40
C ASN A 499 10.66 17.95 3.49
N ILE A 500 10.91 19.26 3.60
CA ILE A 500 10.48 20.30 2.65
C ILE A 500 11.74 20.78 1.91
N ILE A 501 11.67 20.96 0.59
CA ILE A 501 12.81 21.41 -0.24
C ILE A 501 12.35 22.57 -1.12
N SER A 502 13.14 23.65 -1.14
CA SER A 502 12.79 24.91 -1.81
C SER A 502 14.00 25.74 -2.26
N GLY A 503 13.84 26.53 -3.32
CA GLY A 503 14.70 27.68 -3.64
C GLY A 503 16.00 27.41 -4.39
N THR A 504 16.15 26.29 -5.11
CA THR A 504 17.30 26.05 -6.02
C THR A 504 17.11 26.71 -7.40
N ASP A 505 16.45 27.87 -7.43
CA ASP A 505 15.95 28.56 -8.65
C ASP A 505 16.96 29.55 -9.29
N SER A 506 18.13 29.76 -8.69
CA SER A 506 19.10 30.79 -9.11
C SER A 506 19.94 30.35 -10.32
N LEU A 507 19.88 31.14 -11.41
CA LEU A 507 20.19 30.71 -12.77
C LEU A 507 21.65 30.99 -13.20
N SER A 508 22.39 29.94 -13.59
CA SER A 508 23.69 30.05 -14.27
C SER A 508 23.82 29.21 -15.57
N GLY A 509 22.69 28.73 -16.12
CA GLY A 509 22.60 28.23 -17.50
C GLY A 509 23.14 26.81 -17.77
N THR A 510 23.64 26.10 -16.76
CA THR A 510 24.09 24.70 -16.83
C THR A 510 23.02 23.72 -16.35
N LEU A 511 23.34 22.44 -16.17
CA LEU A 511 22.43 21.38 -15.71
C LEU A 511 22.07 21.44 -14.21
N ALA A 512 22.48 22.51 -13.51
CA ALA A 512 22.25 22.73 -12.08
C ALA A 512 20.80 23.09 -11.70
N GLY A 513 20.48 22.94 -10.41
CA GLY A 513 19.23 23.36 -9.79
C GLY A 513 18.25 22.21 -9.53
N GLN A 514 18.74 21.12 -8.94
CA GLN A 514 17.93 19.97 -8.54
C GLN A 514 17.34 20.15 -7.13
N GLY A 515 16.23 19.46 -6.83
CA GLY A 515 15.76 19.27 -5.46
C GLY A 515 16.62 18.21 -4.75
N ILE A 516 16.45 16.95 -5.16
CA ILE A 516 17.27 15.82 -4.71
C ILE A 516 17.99 15.23 -5.93
N LEU A 517 19.30 14.99 -5.79
CA LEU A 517 20.14 14.30 -6.77
C LEU A 517 20.68 12.99 -6.15
N VAL A 518 20.73 11.92 -6.92
CA VAL A 518 21.29 10.62 -6.50
C VAL A 518 22.13 10.03 -7.62
N GLY A 519 23.37 9.63 -7.29
CA GLY A 519 24.31 9.01 -8.21
C GLY A 519 25.40 9.97 -8.65
N ASP A 520 25.59 10.07 -9.97
CA ASP A 520 26.75 10.69 -10.59
C ASP A 520 26.42 12.13 -11.06
N SER A 521 27.43 12.94 -11.40
CA SER A 521 27.20 14.31 -11.89
C SER A 521 26.55 14.34 -13.29
N LEU A 522 25.67 15.32 -13.50
CA LEU A 522 24.88 15.48 -14.74
C LEU A 522 25.69 15.80 -16.00
N ASP A 523 26.95 16.22 -15.85
CA ASP A 523 27.83 16.54 -16.97
C ASP A 523 28.50 15.28 -17.60
N GLY A 524 28.18 14.09 -17.08
CA GLY A 524 28.50 12.81 -17.74
C GLY A 524 29.92 12.29 -17.50
N ASP A 525 30.60 12.72 -16.43
CA ASP A 525 31.81 12.03 -15.99
C ASP A 525 31.46 10.62 -15.48
N THR A 526 32.36 9.69 -15.74
CA THR A 526 32.19 8.24 -15.54
C THR A 526 32.68 7.79 -14.16
N ASP A 527 32.64 8.68 -13.17
CA ASP A 527 33.52 8.57 -12.01
C ASP A 527 33.03 7.55 -10.97
N VAL A 528 33.64 6.36 -11.07
CA VAL A 528 33.48 5.19 -10.20
C VAL A 528 32.10 4.52 -10.28
N ALA A 529 32.11 3.22 -10.65
CA ALA A 529 30.93 2.35 -10.61
C ALA A 529 30.51 2.01 -9.16
N ALA A 530 30.01 3.01 -8.44
CA ALA A 530 29.43 2.90 -7.11
C ALA A 530 27.91 2.66 -7.21
N SER A 531 27.31 2.01 -6.21
CA SER A 531 25.92 1.56 -6.31
C SER A 531 25.16 1.86 -5.02
N GLY A 532 24.52 3.02 -4.96
CA GLY A 532 23.72 3.45 -3.81
C GLY A 532 22.28 2.94 -3.89
N THR A 533 21.74 2.38 -2.81
CA THR A 533 20.31 2.08 -2.66
C THR A 533 19.66 3.09 -1.72
N ASN A 534 18.75 3.89 -2.28
CA ASN A 534 18.20 5.07 -1.63
C ASN A 534 16.68 4.94 -1.43
N VAL A 535 16.17 5.64 -0.41
CA VAL A 535 14.73 5.76 -0.13
C VAL A 535 14.41 7.24 -0.06
N ILE A 536 13.49 7.71 -0.91
CA ILE A 536 13.08 9.11 -0.98
C ILE A 536 11.57 9.15 -0.78
N SER A 537 11.12 9.53 0.42
CA SER A 537 9.70 9.39 0.75
C SER A 537 9.07 10.55 1.54
N ASN A 538 7.79 10.84 1.24
CA ASN A 538 6.98 11.88 1.90
C ASN A 538 7.54 13.32 1.80
N ASN A 539 8.56 13.58 0.97
CA ASN A 539 9.15 14.90 0.86
C ASN A 539 8.24 15.85 0.03
N GLN A 540 8.30 17.15 0.33
CA GLN A 540 7.58 18.21 -0.39
C GLN A 540 8.59 19.09 -1.14
N LEU A 541 8.56 19.05 -2.48
CA LEU A 541 9.52 19.73 -3.34
C LEU A 541 8.83 20.81 -4.19
N SER A 542 9.40 22.01 -4.20
CA SER A 542 8.99 23.14 -5.04
C SER A 542 10.17 24.10 -5.26
N GLY A 543 10.07 25.08 -6.16
CA GLY A 543 11.13 26.08 -6.36
C GLY A 543 12.49 25.47 -6.68
N PHE A 544 12.53 24.55 -7.63
CA PHE A 544 13.74 23.95 -8.17
C PHE A 544 13.85 24.31 -9.65
N HIS A 545 15.03 24.74 -10.10
CA HIS A 545 15.19 25.20 -11.47
C HIS A 545 15.01 24.07 -12.51
N ARG A 546 15.57 22.87 -12.27
CA ARG A 546 15.70 21.82 -13.30
C ARG A 546 14.83 20.59 -13.03
N THR A 547 15.11 19.82 -11.99
CA THR A 547 14.37 18.59 -11.66
C THR A 547 14.07 18.47 -10.17
N GLY A 548 12.89 17.96 -9.83
CA GLY A 548 12.54 17.67 -8.44
C GLY A 548 13.44 16.59 -7.84
N ILE A 549 13.38 15.37 -8.40
CA ILE A 549 14.23 14.24 -8.01
C ILE A 549 14.94 13.70 -9.25
N ALA A 550 16.27 13.68 -9.26
CA ALA A 550 17.10 13.09 -10.31
C ALA A 550 17.88 11.89 -9.76
N LEU A 551 17.91 10.80 -10.53
CA LEU A 551 18.59 9.54 -10.20
C LEU A 551 19.35 9.04 -11.43
N LEU A 552 20.67 8.96 -11.32
CA LEU A 552 21.58 8.83 -12.46
C LEU A 552 22.63 7.73 -12.19
N GLY A 553 23.27 7.24 -13.25
CA GLY A 553 24.42 6.35 -13.13
C GLY A 553 24.11 4.86 -12.93
N VAL A 554 24.96 4.01 -13.49
CA VAL A 554 24.76 2.55 -13.55
C VAL A 554 24.92 1.92 -12.17
N GLY A 555 23.82 1.35 -11.65
CA GLY A 555 23.80 0.63 -10.37
C GLY A 555 23.26 1.44 -9.20
N ASN A 556 23.02 2.74 -9.38
CA ASN A 556 22.23 3.52 -8.45
C ASN A 556 20.75 3.11 -8.52
N ASN A 557 20.09 3.11 -7.36
CA ASN A 557 18.74 2.59 -7.18
C ASN A 557 17.97 3.44 -6.16
N ALA A 558 16.70 3.75 -6.42
CA ALA A 558 15.84 4.41 -5.43
C ALA A 558 14.40 3.90 -5.39
N ASN A 559 13.86 3.82 -4.17
CA ASN A 559 12.40 3.78 -3.95
C ASN A 559 11.90 5.20 -3.68
N ILE A 560 11.17 5.77 -4.64
CA ILE A 560 10.66 7.14 -4.62
C ILE A 560 9.15 7.06 -4.37
N SER A 561 8.68 7.38 -3.16
CA SER A 561 7.27 7.18 -2.81
C SER A 561 6.61 8.20 -1.88
N GLY A 562 5.34 8.52 -2.12
CA GLY A 562 4.57 9.47 -1.29
C GLY A 562 5.02 10.95 -1.37
N ASN A 563 5.99 11.29 -2.20
CA ASN A 563 6.49 12.67 -2.34
C ASN A 563 5.47 13.57 -3.06
N THR A 564 5.44 14.85 -2.72
CA THR A 564 4.66 15.88 -3.45
C THR A 564 5.63 16.84 -4.14
N ILE A 565 5.58 16.90 -5.47
CA ILE A 565 6.54 17.66 -6.29
C ILE A 565 5.77 18.64 -7.19
N THR A 566 6.07 19.93 -7.04
CA THR A 566 5.39 21.03 -7.72
C THR A 566 6.37 21.81 -8.58
N GLY A 567 6.17 21.77 -9.91
CA GLY A 567 6.90 22.62 -10.86
C GLY A 567 6.51 24.10 -10.74
N ALA A 568 7.18 24.95 -11.51
CA ALA A 568 6.95 26.40 -11.53
C ALA A 568 5.66 26.82 -12.30
N GLY A 569 4.89 25.86 -12.82
CA GLY A 569 3.81 26.12 -13.74
C GLY A 569 4.33 26.50 -15.14
N PRO A 570 3.58 27.29 -15.92
CA PRO A 570 3.96 27.71 -17.27
C PRO A 570 5.24 28.57 -17.30
N THR A 571 6.37 27.97 -17.68
CA THR A 571 7.68 28.65 -17.79
C THR A 571 8.32 28.50 -19.18
N SER A 572 9.04 29.52 -19.64
CA SER A 572 9.83 29.49 -20.87
C SER A 572 11.34 29.38 -20.64
N SER A 573 11.83 29.42 -19.39
CA SER A 573 13.26 29.43 -19.07
C SER A 573 13.93 28.06 -19.26
N THR A 574 13.24 26.98 -18.91
CA THR A 574 13.80 25.62 -18.85
C THR A 574 12.68 24.58 -18.89
N THR A 575 12.95 23.39 -19.41
CA THR A 575 12.05 22.24 -19.28
C THR A 575 12.24 21.58 -17.92
N GLN A 576 11.37 21.91 -16.96
CA GLN A 576 11.38 21.25 -15.67
C GLN A 576 10.97 19.78 -15.77
N GLN A 577 11.55 18.96 -14.90
CA GLN A 577 11.21 17.56 -14.71
C GLN A 577 10.76 17.29 -13.27
N GLY A 578 9.82 16.37 -13.04
CA GLY A 578 9.38 16.03 -11.69
C GLY A 578 10.27 14.99 -11.02
N ILE A 579 10.27 13.79 -11.59
CA ILE A 579 11.18 12.68 -11.25
C ILE A 579 11.85 12.23 -12.55
N THR A 580 13.16 12.03 -12.54
CA THR A 580 13.86 11.37 -13.63
C THR A 580 14.79 10.25 -13.14
N ILE A 581 14.86 9.18 -13.95
CA ILE A 581 15.80 8.08 -13.79
C ILE A 581 16.51 7.93 -15.15
N GLN A 582 17.84 8.07 -15.19
CA GLN A 582 18.62 8.06 -16.43
C GLN A 582 19.86 7.17 -16.34
N ASP A 583 20.51 6.94 -17.48
CA ASP A 583 21.89 6.43 -17.60
C ASP A 583 22.16 5.12 -16.84
N GLY A 584 21.23 4.16 -16.99
CA GLY A 584 21.31 2.85 -16.35
C GLY A 584 20.94 2.80 -14.87
N ALA A 585 20.50 3.90 -14.27
CA ALA A 585 19.96 3.90 -12.91
C ALA A 585 18.59 3.17 -12.85
N SER A 586 18.21 2.72 -11.65
CA SER A 586 17.09 1.80 -11.41
C SER A 586 16.15 2.29 -10.31
N GLY A 587 14.93 1.75 -10.20
CA GLY A 587 14.05 2.09 -9.08
C GLY A 587 12.55 1.88 -9.27
N SER A 588 11.81 2.44 -8.33
CA SER A 588 10.34 2.45 -8.29
C SER A 588 9.80 3.83 -7.94
N ILE A 589 8.77 4.26 -8.66
CA ILE A 589 8.07 5.54 -8.51
C ILE A 589 6.63 5.22 -8.09
N ASN A 590 6.33 5.27 -6.79
CA ASN A 590 5.07 4.79 -6.23
C ASN A 590 4.29 5.85 -5.41
N SER A 591 3.01 6.05 -5.71
CA SER A 591 2.11 6.88 -4.88
C SER A 591 2.56 8.34 -4.67
N ASN A 592 3.35 8.90 -5.59
CA ASN A 592 3.77 10.30 -5.56
C ASN A 592 2.70 11.21 -6.18
N THR A 593 2.67 12.47 -5.77
CA THR A 593 1.83 13.53 -6.35
C THR A 593 2.72 14.53 -7.09
N LEU A 594 2.53 14.67 -8.41
CA LEU A 594 3.34 15.54 -9.26
C LEU A 594 2.44 16.54 -9.99
N ARG A 595 2.80 17.83 -9.96
CA ARG A 595 1.97 18.89 -10.54
C ARG A 595 2.75 20.02 -11.20
N ASP A 596 2.08 20.70 -12.14
CA ASP A 596 2.47 22.01 -12.67
C ASP A 596 3.79 22.04 -13.48
N PHE A 597 4.07 20.98 -14.24
CA PHE A 597 5.22 20.90 -15.16
C PHE A 597 4.84 21.36 -16.58
N VAL A 598 4.98 22.66 -16.91
CA VAL A 598 4.55 23.20 -18.22
C VAL A 598 5.61 24.08 -18.86
N TYR A 599 6.14 23.66 -20.02
CA TYR A 599 7.05 24.49 -20.83
C TYR A 599 6.30 25.30 -21.90
N THR A 600 6.63 26.58 -22.02
CA THR A 600 5.99 27.54 -22.94
C THR A 600 6.96 28.12 -23.98
N GLY A 601 8.21 27.66 -23.99
CA GLY A 601 9.19 28.02 -25.01
C GLY A 601 9.08 27.21 -26.30
N SER A 602 10.15 27.21 -27.10
CA SER A 602 10.15 26.61 -28.44
C SER A 602 10.16 25.08 -28.44
N ALA A 603 9.36 24.49 -29.33
CA ALA A 603 9.45 23.08 -29.72
C ALA A 603 10.89 22.70 -30.14
N PRO A 604 11.33 21.43 -29.94
CA PRO A 604 10.56 20.26 -29.51
C PRO A 604 10.60 19.97 -27.99
N GLN A 605 11.05 20.93 -27.17
CA GLN A 605 11.28 20.72 -25.75
C GLN A 605 9.97 20.67 -24.94
N SER A 606 9.83 19.72 -24.00
CA SER A 606 8.65 19.57 -23.12
C SER A 606 9.06 19.47 -21.66
N ALA A 607 8.30 20.11 -20.77
CA ALA A 607 8.33 19.78 -19.34
C ALA A 607 7.59 18.45 -19.09
N THR A 608 8.07 17.67 -18.11
CA THR A 608 7.64 16.27 -17.95
C THR A 608 7.61 15.86 -16.48
N ALA A 609 6.47 15.37 -15.99
CA ALA A 609 6.36 14.98 -14.57
C ALA A 609 7.21 13.74 -14.23
N VAL A 610 7.19 12.68 -15.04
CA VAL A 610 8.09 11.51 -14.87
C VAL A 610 8.82 11.20 -16.18
N PHE A 611 10.16 11.18 -16.16
CA PHE A 611 10.97 10.93 -17.35
C PHE A 611 12.01 9.82 -17.14
N LEU A 612 11.93 8.74 -17.93
CA LEU A 612 12.98 7.72 -18.03
C LEU A 612 13.79 7.93 -19.33
N TRP A 613 15.12 8.01 -19.24
CA TRP A 613 16.04 8.11 -20.39
C TRP A 613 17.16 7.07 -20.26
N ASP A 614 17.14 6.01 -21.06
CA ASP A 614 18.15 4.92 -21.03
C ASP A 614 18.35 4.33 -19.61
N SER A 615 17.27 4.33 -18.81
CA SER A 615 17.23 3.78 -17.45
C SER A 615 17.34 2.25 -17.47
N ALA A 616 17.71 1.65 -16.34
CA ALA A 616 17.63 0.20 -16.17
C ALA A 616 16.23 -0.36 -16.49
N ASN A 617 16.20 -1.60 -16.98
CA ASN A 617 14.95 -2.28 -17.32
C ASN A 617 14.11 -2.63 -16.07
N ASN A 618 12.80 -2.72 -16.27
CA ASN A 618 11.78 -3.10 -15.27
C ASN A 618 11.47 -2.05 -14.19
N ILE A 619 11.70 -0.75 -14.46
CA ILE A 619 11.18 0.35 -13.62
C ILE A 619 9.67 0.17 -13.38
N SER A 620 9.20 0.45 -12.16
CA SER A 620 7.77 0.48 -11.85
C SER A 620 7.30 1.91 -11.58
N ILE A 621 6.24 2.33 -12.26
CA ILE A 621 5.58 3.63 -12.10
C ILE A 621 4.14 3.33 -11.68
N SER A 622 3.79 3.50 -10.40
CA SER A 622 2.50 3.02 -9.90
C SER A 622 1.77 3.93 -8.91
N ASN A 623 0.44 3.98 -9.01
CA ASN A 623 -0.46 4.74 -8.13
C ASN A 623 -0.16 6.25 -8.03
N ASN A 624 0.67 6.82 -8.91
CA ASN A 624 1.01 8.24 -8.86
C ASN A 624 -0.15 9.09 -9.38
N VAL A 625 -0.28 10.30 -8.82
CA VAL A 625 -1.22 11.33 -9.24
C VAL A 625 -0.43 12.42 -9.96
N ILE A 626 -0.63 12.55 -11.26
CA ILE A 626 0.03 13.54 -12.12
C ILE A 626 -1.02 14.53 -12.62
N GLU A 627 -0.83 15.82 -12.33
CA GLU A 627 -1.79 16.89 -12.62
C GLU A 627 -1.12 18.06 -13.35
N ASN A 628 -1.90 18.79 -14.14
CA ASN A 628 -1.52 20.04 -14.81
C ASN A 628 -0.12 20.05 -15.47
N SER A 629 0.30 18.92 -16.02
CA SER A 629 1.63 18.73 -16.61
C SER A 629 1.53 18.65 -18.14
N GLN A 630 2.54 19.13 -18.86
CA GLN A 630 2.56 19.11 -20.33
C GLN A 630 2.74 17.69 -20.87
N THR A 631 3.76 16.99 -20.39
CA THR A 631 3.90 15.53 -20.53
C THR A 631 3.77 14.88 -19.17
N GLY A 632 2.88 13.89 -19.04
CA GLY A 632 2.72 13.12 -17.80
C GLY A 632 3.90 12.17 -17.57
N VAL A 633 4.06 11.18 -18.44
CA VAL A 633 5.15 10.19 -18.36
C VAL A 633 5.86 10.08 -19.71
N MET A 634 7.16 10.33 -19.76
CA MET A 634 8.02 10.08 -20.92
C MET A 634 8.93 8.88 -20.65
N ILE A 635 9.01 7.96 -21.61
CA ILE A 635 9.87 6.77 -21.55
C ILE A 635 10.64 6.69 -22.86
N GLN A 636 11.95 6.90 -22.75
CA GLN A 636 12.89 6.83 -23.86
C GLN A 636 13.94 5.75 -23.58
N ALA A 637 14.02 4.76 -24.49
CA ALA A 637 14.98 3.66 -24.42
C ALA A 637 14.98 2.83 -23.11
N ALA A 638 13.82 2.36 -22.63
CA ALA A 638 13.73 1.45 -21.47
C ALA A 638 12.72 0.30 -21.69
N GLU A 639 13.06 -0.93 -21.29
CA GLU A 639 12.22 -2.12 -21.43
C GLU A 639 11.67 -2.64 -20.08
N GLY A 640 10.61 -3.46 -20.15
CA GLY A 640 9.96 -4.08 -18.99
C GLY A 640 9.18 -3.12 -18.09
N VAL A 641 9.07 -1.82 -18.43
CA VAL A 641 8.51 -0.79 -17.54
C VAL A 641 7.04 -1.08 -17.22
N GLN A 642 6.69 -1.12 -15.93
CA GLN A 642 5.34 -1.39 -15.45
C GLN A 642 4.65 -0.08 -15.05
N VAL A 643 3.67 0.37 -15.83
CA VAL A 643 2.90 1.59 -15.53
C VAL A 643 1.50 1.18 -15.05
N THR A 644 1.26 1.27 -13.73
CA THR A 644 0.13 0.61 -13.06
C THR A 644 -0.68 1.55 -12.15
N SER A 645 -1.99 1.68 -12.38
CA SER A 645 -2.94 2.41 -11.51
C SER A 645 -2.65 3.91 -11.33
N ASN A 646 -1.91 4.54 -12.23
CA ASN A 646 -1.64 5.98 -12.14
C ASN A 646 -2.84 6.80 -12.62
N THR A 647 -3.06 7.96 -12.01
CA THR A 647 -4.01 8.98 -12.50
C THR A 647 -3.20 10.11 -13.12
N ILE A 648 -3.35 10.32 -14.42
CA ILE A 648 -2.56 11.27 -15.21
C ILE A 648 -3.54 12.22 -15.89
N SER A 649 -3.44 13.51 -15.57
CA SER A 649 -4.34 14.54 -16.07
C SER A 649 -3.60 15.77 -16.61
N VAL A 650 -4.01 16.23 -17.80
CA VAL A 650 -3.49 17.44 -18.44
C VAL A 650 -4.62 18.44 -18.61
N THR A 651 -4.52 19.58 -17.92
CA THR A 651 -5.62 20.55 -17.82
C THR A 651 -5.64 21.54 -18.99
N SER A 652 -6.71 22.35 -19.05
CA SER A 652 -6.82 23.48 -19.98
C SER A 652 -5.74 24.55 -19.82
N ALA A 653 -5.14 24.72 -18.64
CA ALA A 653 -4.08 25.70 -18.39
C ALA A 653 -2.71 25.26 -18.92
N ALA A 654 -2.41 23.96 -18.88
CA ALA A 654 -1.31 23.40 -19.66
C ALA A 654 -1.63 23.48 -21.17
N ALA A 655 -2.84 23.08 -21.56
CA ALA A 655 -3.29 23.03 -22.95
C ALA A 655 -3.24 24.38 -23.70
N SER A 656 -3.54 25.49 -23.02
CA SER A 656 -3.60 26.83 -23.65
C SER A 656 -2.24 27.35 -24.14
N ASN A 657 -1.14 26.77 -23.67
CA ASN A 657 0.23 27.19 -24.01
C ASN A 657 0.87 26.32 -25.12
N MET A 658 0.11 25.40 -25.73
CA MET A 658 0.64 24.37 -26.63
C MET A 658 0.41 24.69 -28.11
N SER A 659 1.37 24.29 -28.94
CA SER A 659 1.28 24.37 -30.40
C SER A 659 1.10 22.98 -31.02
N SER A 660 0.81 22.91 -32.33
CA SER A 660 0.86 21.66 -33.08
C SER A 660 2.26 21.03 -33.13
N SER A 661 3.31 21.79 -32.82
CA SER A 661 4.70 21.34 -32.69
C SER A 661 5.14 21.09 -31.24
N ASN A 662 4.30 21.36 -30.23
CA ASN A 662 4.58 21.05 -28.84
C ASN A 662 3.28 20.66 -28.09
N PRO A 663 2.73 19.46 -28.37
CA PRO A 663 1.43 19.03 -27.88
C PRO A 663 1.48 18.47 -26.43
N ALA A 664 0.31 18.37 -25.79
CA ALA A 664 0.17 17.60 -24.55
C ALA A 664 0.39 16.11 -24.79
N MET A 665 1.01 15.43 -23.82
CA MET A 665 1.02 13.96 -23.74
C MET A 665 0.60 13.46 -22.36
N GLY A 666 -0.27 12.45 -22.32
CA GLY A 666 -0.42 11.60 -21.14
C GLY A 666 0.84 10.75 -20.96
N LEU A 667 1.10 9.88 -21.95
CA LEU A 667 2.33 9.09 -22.09
C LEU A 667 3.03 9.42 -23.42
N TRP A 668 4.36 9.46 -23.43
CA TRP A 668 5.19 9.48 -24.65
C TRP A 668 6.23 8.35 -24.60
N LEU A 669 6.21 7.47 -25.62
CA LEU A 669 7.05 6.27 -25.72
C LEU A 669 7.94 6.35 -26.97
N LEU A 670 9.27 6.30 -26.79
CA LEU A 670 10.22 6.59 -27.86
C LEU A 670 11.49 5.72 -27.81
N GLY A 671 11.64 4.78 -28.75
CA GLY A 671 12.92 4.11 -28.97
C GLY A 671 14.01 5.06 -29.51
N ARG A 672 15.28 4.82 -29.18
CA ARG A 672 16.43 5.57 -29.74
C ARG A 672 16.76 5.10 -31.16
N GLY A 673 17.43 5.94 -31.95
CA GLY A 673 17.90 5.56 -33.28
C GLY A 673 19.10 4.59 -33.20
N ALA A 674 18.99 3.44 -33.86
CA ALA A 674 20.09 2.48 -33.96
C ALA A 674 20.97 2.77 -35.18
N THR A 675 22.30 2.76 -34.99
CA THR A 675 23.26 2.70 -36.11
C THR A 675 23.79 1.28 -36.27
N GLY A 676 24.48 0.98 -37.38
CA GLY A 676 25.00 -0.36 -37.68
C GLY A 676 26.07 -0.90 -36.70
N THR A 677 26.47 -0.11 -35.70
CA THR A 677 27.47 -0.47 -34.67
C THR A 677 26.94 -0.41 -33.24
N GLY A 678 25.72 0.10 -33.00
CA GLY A 678 25.13 0.17 -31.66
C GLY A 678 24.07 1.25 -31.48
N CYS A 679 23.54 1.32 -30.26
CA CYS A 679 22.70 2.40 -29.75
C CYS A 679 23.62 3.55 -29.36
N ILE A 680 23.72 4.59 -30.21
CA ILE A 680 24.55 5.76 -29.92
C ILE A 680 23.71 6.76 -29.13
N ASP A 681 24.32 7.38 -28.11
CA ASP A 681 23.71 8.46 -27.32
C ASP A 681 23.52 9.75 -28.13
N GLY A 682 22.86 10.75 -27.53
CA GLY A 682 22.44 11.97 -28.24
C GLY A 682 23.57 12.86 -28.76
N ASP A 683 24.79 12.64 -28.27
CA ASP A 683 26.01 13.41 -28.53
C ASP A 683 26.98 12.72 -29.51
N GLY A 684 26.95 11.38 -29.58
CA GLY A 684 27.84 10.56 -30.39
C GLY A 684 28.86 9.71 -29.61
N SER A 685 28.95 9.83 -28.28
CA SER A 685 30.13 9.36 -27.53
C SER A 685 30.09 7.89 -27.15
N THR A 686 28.94 7.41 -26.64
CA THR A 686 28.87 6.15 -25.89
C THR A 686 27.84 5.15 -26.46
N PRO A 687 27.99 3.84 -26.17
CA PRO A 687 26.99 2.82 -26.49
C PRO A 687 26.08 2.58 -25.29
N GLY A 688 24.98 3.34 -25.21
CA GLY A 688 24.02 3.24 -24.10
C GLY A 688 23.22 1.94 -24.04
N LEU A 689 22.41 1.80 -22.99
CA LEU A 689 21.89 0.52 -22.45
C LEU A 689 20.64 -0.04 -23.16
N GLY A 690 20.29 0.52 -24.31
CA GLY A 690 19.28 -0.04 -25.19
C GLY A 690 18.89 0.91 -26.32
N CYS A 691 18.05 0.41 -27.22
CA CYS A 691 17.42 1.20 -28.27
C CYS A 691 15.89 1.14 -28.19
N SER A 692 15.34 0.00 -27.79
CA SER A 692 13.90 -0.26 -27.75
C SER A 692 13.21 0.36 -26.54
N THR A 693 11.89 0.48 -26.60
CA THR A 693 11.05 0.86 -25.45
C THR A 693 9.97 -0.18 -25.27
N GLY A 694 9.78 -0.70 -24.06
CA GLY A 694 8.87 -1.83 -23.81
C GLY A 694 8.11 -1.66 -22.50
N ILE A 695 6.79 -1.48 -22.56
CA ILE A 695 5.97 -1.18 -21.38
C ILE A 695 4.74 -2.08 -21.23
N THR A 696 4.27 -2.23 -19.98
CA THR A 696 2.97 -2.82 -19.64
C THR A 696 2.05 -1.78 -18.99
N LEU A 697 0.80 -1.69 -19.46
CA LEU A 697 -0.23 -0.78 -18.90
C LEU A 697 -1.35 -1.55 -18.19
N THR A 698 -1.62 -1.19 -16.92
CA THR A 698 -2.77 -1.69 -16.14
C THR A 698 -3.35 -0.59 -15.24
N GLY A 699 -4.67 -0.51 -15.09
CA GLY A 699 -5.36 0.35 -14.11
C GLY A 699 -5.29 1.86 -14.32
N ASN A 700 -4.57 2.38 -15.33
CA ASN A 700 -4.29 3.82 -15.42
C ASN A 700 -5.50 4.63 -15.92
N SER A 701 -5.68 5.83 -15.38
CA SER A 701 -6.60 6.85 -15.92
C SER A 701 -5.79 7.98 -16.55
N ILE A 702 -5.98 8.23 -17.85
CA ILE A 702 -5.18 9.16 -18.66
C ILE A 702 -6.14 10.16 -19.31
N THR A 703 -6.25 11.37 -18.76
CA THR A 703 -7.30 12.35 -19.11
C THR A 703 -6.72 13.68 -19.61
N GLY A 704 -7.26 14.21 -20.71
CA GLY A 704 -6.83 15.46 -21.34
C GLY A 704 -7.92 16.54 -21.42
N ALA A 705 -7.55 17.68 -22.01
CA ALA A 705 -8.40 18.87 -22.23
C ALA A 705 -8.72 19.12 -23.72
N GLN A 706 -9.12 18.07 -24.44
CA GLN A 706 -9.43 17.97 -25.87
C GLN A 706 -8.29 18.40 -26.85
N THR A 707 -7.08 18.57 -26.34
CA THR A 707 -5.84 18.75 -27.11
C THR A 707 -4.98 17.47 -27.10
N GLY A 708 -3.85 17.48 -27.80
CA GLY A 708 -2.75 16.52 -27.65
C GLY A 708 -3.08 15.03 -27.78
N TYR A 709 -2.27 14.21 -27.11
CA TYR A 709 -2.24 12.75 -27.24
C TYR A 709 -2.31 12.03 -25.88
N GLY A 710 -3.26 11.10 -25.71
CA GLY A 710 -3.31 10.28 -24.49
C GLY A 710 -2.08 9.38 -24.35
N ILE A 711 -1.73 8.68 -25.43
CA ILE A 711 -0.46 7.96 -25.60
C ILE A 711 0.12 8.32 -26.97
N ARG A 712 1.39 8.76 -27.01
CA ARG A 712 2.16 9.08 -28.22
C ARG A 712 3.30 8.08 -28.40
N ILE A 713 3.43 7.47 -29.57
CA ILE A 713 4.35 6.35 -29.82
C ILE A 713 5.21 6.61 -31.06
N ALA A 714 6.50 6.24 -31.00
CA ALA A 714 7.45 6.26 -32.12
C ALA A 714 7.65 7.65 -32.76
N LYS A 715 8.01 7.74 -34.06
CA LYS A 715 8.56 8.98 -34.65
C LYS A 715 7.53 10.09 -34.65
N THR A 716 7.78 11.14 -33.90
CA THR A 716 6.95 12.34 -33.95
C THR A 716 7.32 13.24 -35.14
N PRO A 717 6.42 14.10 -35.63
CA PRO A 717 6.71 15.03 -36.72
C PRO A 717 7.86 16.02 -36.43
N GLU A 718 8.19 16.22 -35.14
CA GLU A 718 9.23 17.14 -34.70
C GLU A 718 10.64 16.51 -34.68
N LEU A 719 10.74 15.18 -34.77
CA LEU A 719 12.01 14.46 -34.69
C LEU A 719 12.61 14.16 -36.07
N SER A 720 13.90 14.44 -36.23
CA SER A 720 14.65 14.18 -37.46
C SER A 720 14.95 12.69 -37.68
N PHE A 721 15.34 11.98 -36.63
CA PHE A 721 15.73 10.56 -36.67
C PHE A 721 14.53 9.60 -36.79
N ILE A 722 14.81 8.29 -36.92
CA ILE A 722 13.81 7.22 -36.92
C ILE A 722 14.07 6.34 -35.68
N PRO A 723 13.07 6.14 -34.79
CA PRO A 723 13.24 5.38 -33.57
C PRO A 723 13.26 3.87 -33.82
N ALA A 724 13.92 3.14 -32.93
CA ALA A 724 13.83 1.69 -32.84
C ALA A 724 12.49 1.20 -32.29
N LEU A 725 12.36 -0.13 -32.19
CA LEU A 725 11.15 -0.85 -31.82
C LEU A 725 10.52 -0.34 -30.51
N THR A 726 9.25 0.03 -30.56
CA THR A 726 8.43 0.21 -29.36
C THR A 726 7.46 -0.97 -29.17
N THR A 727 7.33 -1.44 -27.93
CA THR A 727 6.40 -2.47 -27.49
C THR A 727 5.47 -1.90 -26.43
N LEU A 728 4.16 -2.04 -26.65
CA LEU A 728 3.11 -1.65 -25.73
C LEU A 728 2.20 -2.85 -25.51
N THR A 729 2.09 -3.31 -24.27
CA THR A 729 1.17 -4.38 -23.89
C THR A 729 0.23 -3.93 -22.78
N THR A 730 -1.05 -4.20 -22.91
CA THR A 730 -2.03 -4.10 -21.82
C THR A 730 -2.06 -5.38 -20.98
N GLY A 731 -2.08 -5.26 -19.65
CA GLY A 731 -2.27 -6.42 -18.76
C GLY A 731 -3.62 -7.11 -18.97
N SER A 732 -3.77 -8.37 -18.57
CA SER A 732 -4.97 -9.18 -18.85
C SER A 732 -6.28 -8.53 -18.36
N ASN A 733 -6.25 -7.87 -17.21
CA ASN A 733 -7.35 -7.10 -16.64
C ASN A 733 -7.08 -5.59 -16.78
N SER A 734 -6.69 -5.15 -17.99
CA SER A 734 -5.97 -3.89 -18.20
C SER A 734 -6.67 -2.67 -17.61
N ASN A 735 -7.98 -2.53 -17.77
CA ASN A 735 -8.79 -1.48 -17.14
C ASN A 735 -8.33 -0.03 -17.37
N ASN A 736 -7.43 0.20 -18.32
CA ASN A 736 -6.91 1.54 -18.62
C ASN A 736 -8.02 2.40 -19.23
N THR A 737 -8.14 3.66 -18.79
CA THR A 737 -9.09 4.64 -19.32
C THR A 737 -8.32 5.78 -19.98
N ILE A 738 -8.60 6.06 -21.26
CA ILE A 738 -8.03 7.19 -22.00
C ILE A 738 -9.18 8.11 -22.43
N SER A 739 -9.21 9.35 -21.95
CA SER A 739 -10.36 10.23 -22.21
C SER A 739 -10.04 11.71 -22.38
N GLY A 740 -10.85 12.43 -23.17
CA GLY A 740 -10.71 13.87 -23.34
C GLY A 740 -9.48 14.33 -24.14
N TRP A 741 -8.94 13.54 -25.06
CA TRP A 741 -7.79 13.92 -25.90
C TRP A 741 -8.21 14.30 -27.33
N ASN A 742 -7.37 15.05 -28.05
CA ASN A 742 -7.54 15.19 -29.50
C ASN A 742 -7.34 13.82 -30.17
N THR A 743 -6.33 13.05 -29.76
CA THR A 743 -6.20 11.63 -30.13
C THR A 743 -5.86 10.78 -28.92
N GLY A 744 -6.66 9.74 -28.65
CA GLY A 744 -6.46 8.84 -27.52
C GLY A 744 -5.11 8.09 -27.58
N VAL A 745 -4.85 7.38 -28.68
CA VAL A 745 -3.54 6.76 -28.97
C VAL A 745 -3.07 7.17 -30.36
N TRP A 746 -1.86 7.72 -30.46
CA TRP A 746 -1.23 8.09 -31.73
C TRP A 746 0.06 7.31 -31.95
N VAL A 747 0.17 6.69 -33.13
CA VAL A 747 1.35 5.93 -33.54
C VAL A 747 2.00 6.63 -34.72
N GLY A 748 3.22 7.12 -34.50
CA GLY A 748 4.09 7.69 -35.52
C GLY A 748 4.88 6.63 -36.28
N PRO A 749 5.46 6.95 -37.45
CA PRO A 749 6.31 6.03 -38.20
C PRO A 749 7.47 5.44 -37.38
N SER A 750 7.97 4.26 -37.76
CA SER A 750 9.17 3.66 -37.17
C SER A 750 10.09 3.05 -38.24
N GLY A 751 11.28 2.61 -37.84
CA GLY A 751 12.20 1.89 -38.73
C GLY A 751 11.84 0.41 -38.89
N SER A 752 11.09 -0.13 -37.92
CA SER A 752 10.62 -1.52 -37.83
C SER A 752 9.27 -1.55 -37.13
N ALA A 753 8.34 -2.37 -37.61
CA ALA A 753 6.98 -2.47 -37.09
C ALA A 753 6.92 -2.66 -35.56
N ASN A 754 6.13 -1.82 -34.88
CA ASN A 754 5.96 -1.81 -33.44
C ASN A 754 5.05 -2.96 -32.96
N SER A 755 5.29 -3.43 -31.73
CA SER A 755 4.49 -4.49 -31.10
C SER A 755 3.44 -3.89 -30.18
N LEU A 756 2.29 -3.51 -30.72
CA LEU A 756 1.26 -2.76 -30.01
C LEU A 756 0.00 -3.60 -29.76
N THR A 757 -0.17 -4.09 -28.53
CA THR A 757 -1.38 -4.76 -28.03
C THR A 757 -2.03 -3.91 -26.94
N PHE A 758 -3.19 -3.34 -27.24
CA PHE A 758 -3.94 -2.44 -26.37
C PHE A 758 -5.38 -2.91 -26.24
N GLN A 759 -5.63 -3.84 -25.31
CA GLN A 759 -6.91 -4.53 -25.07
C GLN A 759 -7.44 -4.25 -23.66
N ASN A 760 -8.69 -4.65 -23.42
CA ASN A 760 -9.36 -4.58 -22.11
C ASN A 760 -9.30 -3.17 -21.48
N SER A 761 -9.36 -2.15 -22.33
CA SER A 761 -9.31 -0.72 -22.00
C SER A 761 -10.61 -0.01 -22.35
N THR A 762 -10.71 1.26 -21.98
CA THR A 762 -11.82 2.17 -22.23
C THR A 762 -11.28 3.43 -22.88
N LEU A 763 -11.79 3.79 -24.06
CA LEU A 763 -11.45 5.03 -24.75
C LEU A 763 -12.76 5.80 -25.03
N LEU A 764 -12.92 6.99 -24.44
CA LEU A 764 -14.14 7.80 -24.56
C LEU A 764 -13.84 9.29 -24.65
N ASN A 765 -14.75 10.08 -25.23
CA ASN A 765 -14.67 11.54 -25.29
C ASN A 765 -13.38 12.11 -25.91
N ASN A 766 -12.63 11.27 -26.65
CA ASN A 766 -11.51 11.69 -27.49
C ASN A 766 -12.04 12.06 -28.90
N ILE A 767 -11.41 13.01 -29.60
CA ILE A 767 -11.84 13.41 -30.95
C ILE A 767 -11.55 12.28 -31.95
N GLY A 768 -10.32 11.75 -31.94
CA GLY A 768 -9.96 10.45 -32.49
C GLY A 768 -9.58 9.47 -31.37
N GLN A 769 -9.89 8.18 -31.52
CA GLN A 769 -9.60 7.17 -30.50
C GLN A 769 -8.23 6.52 -30.71
N ILE A 770 -7.95 5.99 -31.91
CA ILE A 770 -6.60 5.54 -32.32
C ILE A 770 -6.29 6.04 -33.73
N ASN A 771 -5.17 6.76 -33.88
CA ASN A 771 -4.65 7.17 -35.18
C ASN A 771 -3.27 6.55 -35.41
N ASN A 772 -3.24 5.48 -36.19
CA ASN A 772 -2.00 4.81 -36.61
C ASN A 772 -1.52 5.40 -37.94
N THR A 773 -0.43 6.16 -37.91
CA THR A 773 0.20 6.74 -39.12
C THR A 773 1.35 5.90 -39.67
N ASP A 774 1.71 4.82 -38.97
CA ASP A 774 2.73 3.87 -39.38
C ASP A 774 2.12 2.71 -40.17
N SER A 775 2.39 2.66 -41.48
CA SER A 775 1.94 1.59 -42.37
C SER A 775 2.63 0.24 -42.15
N SER A 776 3.70 0.18 -41.33
CA SER A 776 4.35 -1.08 -40.94
C SER A 776 3.77 -1.71 -39.67
N THR A 777 3.27 -0.88 -38.74
CA THR A 777 2.67 -1.32 -37.48
C THR A 777 1.20 -1.67 -37.66
N THR A 778 0.73 -2.74 -37.01
CA THR A 778 -0.70 -3.00 -36.82
C THR A 778 -1.03 -2.94 -35.33
N VAL A 779 -1.97 -2.09 -34.93
CA VAL A 779 -2.41 -2.00 -33.53
C VAL A 779 -3.45 -3.09 -33.25
N ASN A 780 -3.16 -3.96 -32.29
CA ASN A 780 -4.11 -4.96 -31.80
C ASN A 780 -4.96 -4.37 -30.67
N ALA A 781 -6.11 -3.78 -31.03
CA ALA A 781 -7.01 -3.03 -30.17
C ALA A 781 -8.39 -3.70 -29.97
N VAL A 782 -8.44 -5.04 -30.02
CA VAL A 782 -9.66 -5.81 -29.70
C VAL A 782 -10.04 -5.69 -28.22
N GLN A 783 -11.27 -6.06 -27.88
CA GLN A 783 -11.80 -6.07 -26.51
C GLN A 783 -11.67 -4.71 -25.79
N ASN A 784 -11.99 -3.62 -26.48
CA ASN A 784 -12.07 -2.27 -25.89
C ASN A 784 -13.50 -1.74 -25.87
N TRP A 785 -13.80 -0.85 -24.91
CA TRP A 785 -14.98 0.02 -24.96
C TRP A 785 -14.61 1.34 -25.63
N TRP A 786 -15.35 1.71 -26.68
CA TRP A 786 -15.07 2.88 -27.53
C TRP A 786 -16.00 4.08 -27.23
N GLY A 787 -16.64 4.08 -26.06
CA GLY A 787 -17.64 5.09 -25.66
C GLY A 787 -19.03 4.90 -26.27
N SER A 788 -19.21 3.95 -27.20
CA SER A 788 -20.50 3.64 -27.86
C SER A 788 -20.63 2.14 -28.15
N ALA A 789 -21.85 1.62 -28.06
CA ALA A 789 -22.19 0.26 -28.51
C ALA A 789 -22.07 0.10 -30.03
N SER A 790 -22.25 1.20 -30.78
CA SER A 790 -22.09 1.29 -32.23
C SER A 790 -21.16 2.45 -32.59
N PRO A 791 -19.83 2.25 -32.56
CA PRO A 791 -18.87 3.30 -32.89
C PRO A 791 -18.86 3.63 -34.38
N SER A 792 -18.68 4.91 -34.71
CA SER A 792 -18.46 5.36 -36.09
C SER A 792 -17.00 5.14 -36.49
N TRP A 793 -16.63 3.91 -36.83
CA TRP A 793 -15.23 3.48 -36.99
C TRP A 793 -14.36 4.43 -37.82
N THR A 794 -14.87 4.94 -38.94
CA THR A 794 -14.15 5.86 -39.84
C THR A 794 -13.92 7.26 -39.30
N THR A 795 -14.56 7.65 -38.18
CA THR A 795 -14.30 8.93 -37.50
C THR A 795 -13.41 8.76 -36.27
N ILE A 796 -13.31 7.55 -35.70
CA ILE A 796 -12.55 7.28 -34.48
C ILE A 796 -11.25 6.50 -34.68
N LEU A 797 -11.11 5.75 -35.78
CA LEU A 797 -9.94 4.93 -36.09
C LEU A 797 -9.31 5.35 -37.43
N SER A 798 -7.99 5.34 -37.48
CA SER A 798 -7.18 5.59 -38.68
C SER A 798 -5.98 4.64 -38.74
N GLY A 799 -5.62 4.20 -39.95
CA GLY A 799 -4.53 3.25 -40.20
C GLY A 799 -4.86 1.79 -39.91
N LEU A 800 -3.81 0.97 -39.71
CA LEU A 800 -3.94 -0.46 -39.43
C LEU A 800 -4.26 -0.68 -37.95
N VAL A 801 -5.54 -0.92 -37.64
CA VAL A 801 -6.06 -1.18 -36.29
C VAL A 801 -7.05 -2.34 -36.33
N ASN A 802 -6.77 -3.42 -35.59
CA ASN A 802 -7.68 -4.54 -35.39
C ASN A 802 -8.51 -4.30 -34.12
N TYR A 803 -9.84 -4.18 -34.23
CA TYR A 803 -10.71 -3.78 -33.11
C TYR A 803 -11.89 -4.72 -32.80
N ASP A 804 -12.19 -5.68 -33.69
CA ASP A 804 -13.28 -6.65 -33.51
C ASP A 804 -12.74 -7.98 -32.92
N PRO A 805 -13.40 -8.57 -31.89
CA PRO A 805 -14.59 -8.08 -31.21
C PRO A 805 -14.31 -6.92 -30.24
N TRP A 806 -15.22 -5.94 -30.18
CA TRP A 806 -15.20 -4.84 -29.21
C TRP A 806 -16.27 -5.03 -28.13
N TYR A 807 -16.20 -4.30 -27.02
CA TYR A 807 -17.26 -4.33 -26.00
C TYR A 807 -18.44 -3.41 -26.40
N VAL A 808 -19.67 -3.88 -26.22
CA VAL A 808 -20.89 -3.11 -26.55
C VAL A 808 -21.51 -2.40 -25.33
N ASN A 809 -20.96 -2.59 -24.14
CA ASN A 809 -21.36 -1.87 -22.92
C ASN A 809 -20.16 -1.32 -22.13
N SER A 810 -20.39 -0.26 -21.35
CA SER A 810 -19.36 0.49 -20.61
C SER A 810 -18.66 -0.33 -19.52
N GLY A 811 -19.37 -1.25 -18.86
CA GLY A 811 -18.78 -2.19 -17.90
C GLY A 811 -17.94 -3.31 -18.54
N ARG A 812 -17.89 -3.39 -19.88
CA ARG A 812 -17.04 -4.30 -20.66
C ARG A 812 -17.27 -5.78 -20.32
N THR A 813 -18.53 -6.17 -20.42
CA THR A 813 -18.98 -7.54 -20.11
C THR A 813 -19.62 -8.26 -21.32
N VAL A 814 -20.09 -7.52 -22.33
CA VAL A 814 -20.69 -8.09 -23.55
C VAL A 814 -19.88 -7.66 -24.78
N LEU A 815 -19.44 -8.63 -25.59
CA LEU A 815 -18.70 -8.40 -26.84
C LEU A 815 -19.62 -8.30 -28.07
N SER A 816 -19.16 -7.61 -29.11
CA SER A 816 -19.87 -7.41 -30.39
C SER A 816 -20.32 -8.71 -31.04
N ASN A 817 -19.50 -9.75 -30.99
CA ASN A 817 -19.79 -11.07 -31.56
C ASN A 817 -20.86 -11.88 -30.79
N ALA A 818 -21.29 -11.43 -29.61
CA ALA A 818 -22.46 -11.98 -28.91
C ALA A 818 -23.79 -11.32 -29.36
N VAL A 819 -23.72 -10.19 -30.09
CA VAL A 819 -24.88 -9.41 -30.54
C VAL A 819 -25.33 -9.85 -31.92
N SER A 820 -26.66 -9.97 -32.11
CA SER A 820 -27.29 -10.13 -33.42
C SER A 820 -28.60 -9.36 -33.46
N GLY A 821 -28.63 -8.25 -34.21
CA GLY A 821 -29.72 -7.26 -34.14
C GLY A 821 -29.90 -6.73 -32.71
N SER A 822 -31.14 -6.59 -32.26
CA SER A 822 -31.47 -6.20 -30.87
C SER A 822 -31.37 -7.33 -29.84
N THR A 823 -30.63 -8.42 -30.13
CA THR A 823 -30.47 -9.59 -29.26
C THR A 823 -29.02 -9.79 -28.82
N VAL A 824 -28.79 -9.91 -27.52
CA VAL A 824 -27.56 -10.49 -26.95
C VAL A 824 -27.76 -11.98 -26.72
N ASN A 825 -26.82 -12.80 -27.17
CA ASN A 825 -26.86 -14.26 -27.06
C ASN A 825 -25.81 -14.70 -26.03
N GLY A 826 -26.23 -15.30 -24.91
CA GLY A 826 -25.29 -15.81 -23.91
C GLY A 826 -24.52 -17.06 -24.38
N GLY A 827 -25.14 -17.86 -25.27
CA GLY A 827 -24.53 -19.09 -25.77
C GLY A 827 -24.21 -20.06 -24.64
N THR A 828 -22.92 -20.22 -24.34
CA THR A 828 -22.39 -21.08 -23.26
C THR A 828 -21.97 -20.32 -22.00
N SER A 829 -22.23 -19.01 -21.91
CA SER A 829 -21.82 -18.15 -20.80
C SER A 829 -22.95 -17.24 -20.32
N ASP A 830 -22.83 -16.71 -19.10
CA ASP A 830 -23.79 -15.77 -18.51
C ASP A 830 -23.71 -14.39 -19.19
N VAL A 831 -24.87 -13.78 -19.41
CA VAL A 831 -24.96 -12.39 -19.89
C VAL A 831 -24.85 -11.47 -18.68
N GLN A 832 -23.61 -11.12 -18.37
CA GLN A 832 -23.21 -10.17 -17.35
C GLN A 832 -23.63 -8.74 -17.74
N LEU A 833 -24.46 -8.09 -16.94
CA LEU A 833 -24.93 -6.72 -17.15
C LEU A 833 -24.42 -5.80 -16.03
N THR A 834 -24.14 -4.55 -16.40
CA THR A 834 -23.44 -3.57 -15.56
C THR A 834 -23.88 -2.15 -15.92
N SER A 835 -23.83 -1.23 -14.96
CA SER A 835 -23.91 0.21 -15.19
C SER A 835 -22.80 0.93 -14.41
N VAL A 836 -22.53 2.18 -14.80
CA VAL A 836 -21.82 3.15 -13.95
C VAL A 836 -22.75 3.80 -12.92
N THR A 837 -24.07 3.63 -13.07
CA THR A 837 -25.09 4.10 -12.14
C THR A 837 -25.29 3.08 -11.02
N PRO A 838 -25.06 3.43 -9.73
CA PRO A 838 -25.24 2.50 -8.61
C PRO A 838 -26.66 1.91 -8.55
N GLY A 839 -26.76 0.59 -8.29
CA GLY A 839 -28.05 -0.08 -8.18
C GLY A 839 -28.81 -0.22 -9.51
N GLN A 840 -28.13 -0.16 -10.65
CA GLN A 840 -28.71 -0.33 -11.98
C GLN A 840 -27.80 -1.20 -12.87
N ALA A 841 -28.42 -2.01 -13.72
CA ALA A 841 -27.76 -2.80 -14.75
C ALA A 841 -28.35 -2.45 -16.13
N ASP A 842 -27.49 -2.07 -17.07
CA ASP A 842 -27.91 -1.62 -18.39
C ASP A 842 -27.73 -2.73 -19.44
N LEU A 843 -28.74 -2.91 -20.29
CA LEU A 843 -28.55 -3.60 -21.57
C LEU A 843 -27.70 -2.72 -22.52
N PRO A 844 -26.89 -3.31 -23.41
CA PRO A 844 -26.18 -2.55 -24.43
C PRO A 844 -27.16 -1.74 -25.31
N SER A 845 -26.76 -0.54 -25.75
CA SER A 845 -27.64 0.33 -26.54
C SER A 845 -28.14 -0.36 -27.82
N GLY A 846 -29.43 -0.23 -28.10
CA GLY A 846 -30.14 -0.92 -29.19
C GLY A 846 -30.60 -2.36 -28.89
N ILE A 847 -30.22 -2.94 -27.75
CA ILE A 847 -30.62 -4.30 -27.35
C ILE A 847 -31.92 -4.26 -26.53
N THR A 848 -32.87 -5.11 -26.92
CA THR A 848 -34.13 -5.33 -26.19
C THR A 848 -34.35 -6.80 -25.83
N THR A 849 -33.47 -7.71 -26.27
CA THR A 849 -33.63 -9.16 -26.09
C THR A 849 -32.36 -9.79 -25.53
N ILE A 850 -32.52 -10.68 -24.55
CA ILE A 850 -31.45 -11.51 -24.00
C ILE A 850 -31.85 -12.98 -24.19
N ALA A 851 -31.09 -13.68 -25.03
CA ALA A 851 -31.32 -15.08 -25.37
C ALA A 851 -30.28 -15.98 -24.68
N LEU A 852 -30.77 -16.86 -23.81
CA LEU A 852 -29.95 -17.72 -22.95
C LEU A 852 -30.18 -19.21 -23.24
N SER A 853 -29.60 -20.08 -22.40
CA SER A 853 -29.78 -21.53 -22.42
C SER A 853 -30.26 -22.01 -21.04
N ASN A 854 -30.56 -23.31 -20.90
CA ASN A 854 -30.89 -23.90 -19.60
C ASN A 854 -29.73 -23.83 -18.56
N SER A 855 -28.51 -23.49 -18.98
CA SER A 855 -27.32 -23.43 -18.12
C SER A 855 -26.66 -22.05 -18.08
N THR A 856 -27.32 -21.00 -18.56
CA THR A 856 -26.81 -19.63 -18.54
C THR A 856 -27.83 -18.63 -18.02
N PHE A 857 -27.35 -17.60 -17.33
CA PHE A 857 -28.14 -16.63 -16.59
C PHE A 857 -27.95 -15.22 -17.14
N MET A 858 -28.93 -14.34 -16.91
CA MET A 858 -28.71 -12.90 -16.90
C MET A 858 -28.13 -12.58 -15.52
N ASP A 859 -26.90 -12.09 -15.48
CA ASP A 859 -26.20 -11.81 -14.22
C ASP A 859 -26.11 -10.30 -14.00
N VAL A 860 -26.64 -9.87 -12.86
CA VAL A 860 -26.71 -8.48 -12.40
C VAL A 860 -26.09 -8.33 -11.01
N SER A 861 -25.34 -9.34 -10.54
CA SER A 861 -24.75 -9.40 -9.19
C SER A 861 -23.80 -8.25 -8.88
N SER A 862 -23.00 -7.82 -9.86
CA SER A 862 -22.12 -6.64 -9.79
C SER A 862 -22.85 -5.31 -9.67
N SER A 863 -24.15 -5.29 -10.01
CA SER A 863 -25.02 -4.10 -10.00
C SER A 863 -26.08 -4.13 -8.89
N ALA A 864 -26.17 -5.25 -8.14
CA ALA A 864 -27.15 -5.44 -7.08
C ALA A 864 -26.73 -4.69 -5.81
N ASN A 865 -27.55 -3.73 -5.39
CA ASN A 865 -27.36 -3.00 -4.15
C ASN A 865 -28.01 -3.76 -2.98
N THR A 866 -27.32 -3.81 -1.84
CA THR A 866 -27.84 -4.35 -0.58
C THR A 866 -28.25 -3.19 0.33
N ALA A 867 -29.32 -3.37 1.10
CA ALA A 867 -29.90 -2.34 1.95
C ALA A 867 -28.94 -1.88 3.05
N SER A 868 -28.93 -0.58 3.33
CA SER A 868 -28.17 0.01 4.43
C SER A 868 -28.99 1.11 5.09
N GLY A 869 -29.03 1.11 6.43
CA GLY A 869 -29.86 2.05 7.21
C GLY A 869 -31.37 1.98 6.92
N GLY A 870 -31.87 0.88 6.34
CA GLY A 870 -33.26 0.73 5.90
C GLY A 870 -33.59 1.33 4.53
N ASN A 871 -32.57 1.73 3.76
CA ASN A 871 -32.72 2.27 2.40
C ASN A 871 -31.94 1.41 1.38
N LEU A 872 -32.39 1.45 0.12
CA LEU A 872 -31.73 0.83 -1.05
C LEU A 872 -31.35 1.91 -2.05
N ASN A 873 -30.20 1.77 -2.71
CA ASN A 873 -29.83 2.58 -3.86
C ASN A 873 -30.29 1.87 -5.15
N ILE A 874 -31.16 2.53 -5.92
CA ILE A 874 -31.79 2.00 -7.13
C ILE A 874 -31.68 3.06 -8.22
N GLY A 875 -30.88 2.80 -9.26
CA GLY A 875 -30.64 3.79 -10.32
C GLY A 875 -30.02 5.11 -9.85
N GLY A 876 -29.13 5.06 -8.87
CA GLY A 876 -28.49 6.21 -8.25
C GLY A 876 -29.34 6.94 -7.20
N VAL A 877 -30.59 6.52 -6.99
CA VAL A 877 -31.53 7.15 -6.04
C VAL A 877 -31.65 6.29 -4.77
N SER A 878 -31.50 6.91 -3.60
CA SER A 878 -31.79 6.27 -2.32
C SER A 878 -33.30 6.21 -2.06
N VAL A 879 -33.86 5.02 -1.95
CA VAL A 879 -35.29 4.74 -1.73
C VAL A 879 -35.47 4.01 -0.41
N SER A 880 -36.39 4.45 0.44
CA SER A 880 -36.59 3.85 1.76
C SER A 880 -37.49 2.62 1.70
N LEU A 881 -37.10 1.54 2.41
CA LEU A 881 -37.92 0.33 2.54
C LEU A 881 -39.22 0.59 3.30
N ASN A 882 -39.23 1.52 4.26
CA ASN A 882 -40.43 1.82 5.07
C ASN A 882 -41.56 2.51 4.28
N ASN A 883 -41.23 3.17 3.16
CA ASN A 883 -42.15 3.93 2.32
C ASN A 883 -41.64 3.90 0.88
N PHE A 884 -41.70 2.71 0.26
CA PHE A 884 -41.05 2.45 -1.01
C PHE A 884 -41.82 3.08 -2.17
N THR A 885 -41.13 3.90 -2.97
CA THR A 885 -41.67 4.63 -4.12
C THR A 885 -40.78 4.42 -5.34
N SER A 886 -41.06 3.38 -6.11
CA SER A 886 -40.39 3.10 -7.39
C SER A 886 -41.33 2.31 -8.32
N GLY A 887 -41.11 2.41 -9.62
CA GLY A 887 -41.90 1.72 -10.64
C GLY A 887 -43.37 2.12 -10.61
N THR A 888 -44.26 1.16 -10.33
CA THR A 888 -45.69 1.37 -10.07
C THR A 888 -46.06 1.28 -8.58
N LEU A 889 -45.08 1.12 -7.67
CA LEU A 889 -45.29 1.07 -6.23
C LEU A 889 -45.25 2.47 -5.62
N GLY A 890 -46.31 2.85 -4.90
CA GLY A 890 -46.44 4.15 -4.23
C GLY A 890 -46.66 4.01 -2.73
N GLY A 891 -45.59 4.07 -1.94
CA GLY A 891 -45.65 4.06 -0.47
C GLY A 891 -45.82 2.66 0.13
N VAL A 892 -45.31 1.62 -0.53
CA VAL A 892 -45.37 0.24 -0.01
C VAL A 892 -44.33 0.07 1.09
N ASN A 893 -44.70 -0.49 2.25
CA ASN A 893 -43.73 -0.86 3.26
C ASN A 893 -43.12 -2.23 2.94
N LEU A 894 -41.84 -2.23 2.55
CA LEU A 894 -41.00 -3.40 2.23
C LEU A 894 -40.00 -3.77 3.34
N SER A 895 -39.94 -3.03 4.46
CA SER A 895 -39.15 -3.46 5.64
C SER A 895 -39.83 -4.60 6.41
N ILE A 896 -41.08 -4.93 6.05
CA ILE A 896 -41.79 -6.15 6.42
C ILE A 896 -41.85 -7.12 5.24
N ALA A 897 -41.86 -8.43 5.54
CA ALA A 897 -41.85 -9.47 4.52
C ALA A 897 -43.18 -9.53 3.72
N GLN A 898 -43.07 -9.59 2.40
CA GLN A 898 -44.19 -9.71 1.47
C GLN A 898 -44.48 -11.20 1.21
N ALA A 899 -45.75 -11.62 1.23
CA ALA A 899 -46.09 -13.04 1.07
C ALA A 899 -46.42 -13.39 -0.39
N VAL A 900 -45.71 -14.38 -0.97
CA VAL A 900 -45.99 -14.94 -2.31
C VAL A 900 -46.18 -16.45 -2.19
N GLY A 901 -47.38 -16.96 -2.52
CA GLY A 901 -47.68 -18.39 -2.47
C GLY A 901 -47.42 -19.09 -1.12
N GLY A 902 -47.49 -18.33 -0.01
CA GLY A 902 -47.19 -18.77 1.35
C GLY A 902 -45.73 -18.53 1.81
N ILE A 903 -44.84 -18.08 0.93
CA ILE A 903 -43.43 -17.81 1.24
C ILE A 903 -43.25 -16.32 1.61
N PRO A 904 -42.68 -15.99 2.79
CA PRO A 904 -42.37 -14.61 3.16
C PRO A 904 -41.06 -14.13 2.52
N VAL A 905 -41.12 -13.02 1.80
CA VAL A 905 -39.99 -12.39 1.10
C VAL A 905 -39.68 -11.05 1.77
N LEU A 906 -38.63 -11.00 2.60
CA LEU A 906 -38.08 -9.75 3.10
C LEU A 906 -37.17 -9.14 2.02
N VAL A 907 -37.39 -7.87 1.67
CA VAL A 907 -36.58 -7.19 0.65
C VAL A 907 -35.33 -6.59 1.30
N ASP A 908 -34.17 -7.03 0.82
CA ASP A 908 -32.85 -6.63 1.32
C ASP A 908 -31.90 -6.24 0.17
N LYS A 909 -32.19 -6.69 -1.06
CA LYS A 909 -31.42 -6.37 -2.27
C LYS A 909 -32.32 -5.80 -3.36
N ALA A 910 -31.76 -4.92 -4.19
CA ALA A 910 -32.41 -4.46 -5.41
C ALA A 910 -31.43 -4.14 -6.56
N VAL A 911 -31.94 -4.21 -7.80
CA VAL A 911 -31.27 -3.69 -8.99
C VAL A 911 -32.30 -3.25 -10.02
N LYS A 912 -32.12 -2.05 -10.57
CA LYS A 912 -32.91 -1.54 -11.69
C LYS A 912 -32.39 -2.08 -13.01
N LEU A 913 -33.26 -2.70 -13.81
CA LEU A 913 -32.93 -3.16 -15.17
C LEU A 913 -33.33 -2.08 -16.17
N ALA A 914 -32.37 -1.56 -16.93
CA ALA A 914 -32.62 -0.61 -18.01
C ALA A 914 -32.47 -1.29 -19.38
N SER A 915 -33.43 -1.04 -20.27
CA SER A 915 -33.42 -1.53 -21.64
C SER A 915 -32.43 -0.75 -22.50
N GLY A 916 -31.83 -1.41 -23.48
CA GLY A 916 -30.97 -0.76 -24.48
C GLY A 916 -31.74 0.17 -25.42
N THR A 917 -33.08 0.14 -25.39
CA THR A 917 -33.95 1.12 -26.04
C THR A 917 -34.97 1.61 -25.02
N GLY A 918 -34.85 2.88 -24.60
CA GLY A 918 -35.72 3.46 -23.56
C GLY A 918 -37.21 3.32 -23.88
N GLY A 919 -37.99 2.93 -22.88
CA GLY A 919 -39.43 2.62 -22.99
C GLY A 919 -39.77 1.24 -23.54
N GLN A 920 -38.84 0.52 -24.20
CA GLN A 920 -39.10 -0.81 -24.76
C GLN A 920 -38.76 -1.92 -23.77
N SER A 921 -39.70 -2.83 -23.51
CA SER A 921 -39.50 -3.95 -22.58
C SER A 921 -38.32 -4.86 -22.97
N ILE A 922 -37.57 -5.31 -21.96
CA ILE A 922 -36.55 -6.34 -22.06
C ILE A 922 -37.24 -7.70 -22.24
N THR A 923 -36.89 -8.44 -23.29
CA THR A 923 -37.37 -9.80 -23.56
C THR A 923 -36.30 -10.81 -23.15
N LEU A 924 -36.60 -11.59 -22.10
CA LEU A 924 -35.79 -12.71 -21.65
C LEU A 924 -36.33 -14.01 -22.25
N SER A 925 -35.50 -14.70 -23.03
CA SER A 925 -35.85 -15.92 -23.77
C SER A 925 -34.81 -17.02 -23.60
N ASN A 926 -35.19 -18.25 -23.97
CA ASN A 926 -34.37 -19.43 -23.83
C ASN A 926 -34.29 -20.20 -25.16
N SER A 927 -33.10 -20.32 -25.71
CA SER A 927 -32.79 -21.14 -26.90
C SER A 927 -33.21 -22.60 -26.77
N SER A 928 -33.34 -23.11 -25.53
CA SER A 928 -33.76 -24.47 -25.20
C SER A 928 -35.27 -24.63 -24.98
N LEU A 929 -36.07 -23.55 -25.04
CA LEU A 929 -37.52 -23.57 -24.82
C LEU A 929 -38.24 -22.57 -25.75
N SER A 930 -38.81 -23.07 -26.84
CA SER A 930 -39.64 -22.27 -27.74
C SER A 930 -41.05 -22.04 -27.16
N GLY A 931 -41.71 -20.95 -27.59
CA GLY A 931 -43.08 -20.62 -27.16
C GLY A 931 -43.22 -20.04 -25.76
N VAL A 932 -42.11 -19.73 -25.07
CA VAL A 932 -42.13 -19.07 -23.76
C VAL A 932 -41.17 -17.89 -23.75
N ASN A 933 -41.72 -16.70 -23.59
CA ASN A 933 -40.97 -15.45 -23.47
C ASN A 933 -41.42 -14.69 -22.23
N VAL A 934 -40.47 -14.00 -21.60
CA VAL A 934 -40.71 -13.20 -20.41
C VAL A 934 -40.37 -11.75 -20.73
N SER A 935 -41.33 -10.84 -20.57
CA SER A 935 -41.18 -9.42 -20.89
C SER A 935 -41.15 -8.61 -19.60
N ILE A 936 -40.02 -7.95 -19.35
CA ILE A 936 -39.78 -7.06 -18.22
C ILE A 936 -39.86 -5.62 -18.74
N PRO A 937 -40.78 -4.76 -18.25
CA PRO A 937 -40.86 -3.37 -18.70
C PRO A 937 -39.55 -2.62 -18.52
N ASP A 938 -39.28 -1.61 -19.35
CA ASP A 938 -38.08 -0.77 -19.17
C ASP A 938 -38.06 -0.07 -17.80
N SER A 939 -36.85 0.08 -17.24
CA SER A 939 -36.60 0.64 -15.91
C SER A 939 -37.41 -0.04 -14.81
N THR A 940 -37.48 -1.38 -14.80
CA THR A 940 -38.09 -2.18 -13.72
C THR A 940 -37.02 -2.56 -12.70
N SER A 941 -37.31 -2.41 -11.42
CA SER A 941 -36.44 -2.87 -10.32
C SER A 941 -36.78 -4.31 -9.94
N VAL A 942 -35.76 -5.18 -9.94
CA VAL A 942 -35.79 -6.45 -9.22
C VAL A 942 -35.63 -6.14 -7.73
N LEU A 943 -36.47 -6.74 -6.89
CA LEU A 943 -36.48 -6.62 -5.44
C LEU A 943 -36.33 -8.04 -4.86
N ALA A 944 -35.36 -8.26 -3.97
CA ALA A 944 -34.93 -9.61 -3.62
C ALA A 944 -34.50 -9.76 -2.15
N PRO A 945 -34.53 -10.99 -1.60
CA PRO A 945 -33.97 -11.27 -0.28
C PRO A 945 -32.44 -11.31 -0.30
N SER A 946 -31.83 -11.23 0.88
CA SER A 946 -30.38 -11.25 1.09
C SER A 946 -29.70 -12.50 0.50
N SER A 947 -30.41 -13.63 0.45
CA SER A 947 -29.95 -14.89 -0.13
C SER A 947 -29.78 -14.86 -1.66
N TRP A 948 -30.32 -13.87 -2.37
CA TRP A 948 -30.20 -13.82 -3.82
C TRP A 948 -28.76 -13.52 -4.28
N ASN A 949 -28.29 -14.35 -5.21
CA ASN A 949 -26.96 -14.31 -5.79
C ASN A 949 -26.80 -13.32 -6.97
N GLY A 950 -27.83 -12.53 -7.30
CA GLY A 950 -27.80 -11.57 -8.40
C GLY A 950 -27.98 -12.18 -9.79
N LYS A 951 -28.29 -13.47 -9.92
CA LYS A 951 -28.56 -14.13 -11.21
C LYS A 951 -30.06 -14.31 -11.46
N ILE A 952 -30.49 -14.07 -12.70
CA ILE A 952 -31.85 -14.30 -13.20
C ILE A 952 -31.79 -15.40 -14.26
N GLN A 953 -32.41 -16.53 -13.96
CA GLN A 953 -32.61 -17.66 -14.85
C GLN A 953 -33.64 -17.30 -15.93
N PRO A 954 -33.40 -17.63 -17.21
CA PRO A 954 -34.41 -17.52 -18.26
C PRO A 954 -35.60 -18.47 -18.01
N PRO A 955 -36.74 -18.29 -18.70
CA PRO A 955 -37.79 -19.31 -18.67
C PRO A 955 -37.24 -20.66 -19.18
N LYS A 956 -37.20 -21.67 -18.31
CA LYS A 956 -36.89 -23.07 -18.66
C LYS A 956 -38.05 -23.99 -18.28
N THR A 957 -38.07 -25.22 -18.79
CA THR A 957 -39.04 -26.23 -18.37
C THR A 957 -38.90 -26.51 -16.87
N GLY A 958 -39.96 -26.26 -16.11
CA GLY A 958 -40.00 -26.44 -14.65
C GLY A 958 -40.57 -27.81 -14.24
N SER A 959 -40.61 -28.06 -12.93
CA SER A 959 -41.12 -29.31 -12.38
C SER A 959 -42.56 -29.21 -11.87
N SER A 960 -43.43 -30.09 -12.38
CA SER A 960 -44.82 -30.25 -11.94
C SER A 960 -44.98 -30.83 -10.53
N ILE A 961 -43.89 -31.29 -9.88
CA ILE A 961 -43.90 -31.78 -8.51
C ILE A 961 -44.47 -30.72 -7.56
N GLY A 962 -45.44 -31.13 -6.74
CA GLY A 962 -46.06 -30.31 -5.70
C GLY A 962 -47.51 -30.71 -5.43
N THR A 963 -48.10 -30.15 -4.39
CA THR A 963 -49.54 -30.27 -4.11
C THR A 963 -50.30 -29.32 -5.02
N ALA A 964 -51.21 -29.85 -5.85
CA ALA A 964 -52.05 -29.05 -6.74
C ALA A 964 -53.20 -28.35 -5.97
N PRO A 965 -53.79 -27.26 -6.52
CA PRO A 965 -54.99 -26.64 -5.95
C PRO A 965 -56.16 -27.64 -5.91
N SER A 966 -57.05 -27.51 -4.92
CA SER A 966 -58.23 -28.40 -4.81
C SER A 966 -59.10 -28.33 -6.07
N GLY A 967 -59.44 -29.49 -6.62
CA GLY A 967 -60.17 -29.62 -7.89
C GLY A 967 -59.29 -29.62 -9.15
N PHE A 968 -57.96 -29.46 -9.04
CA PHE A 968 -57.04 -29.39 -10.18
C PHE A 968 -55.87 -30.38 -10.06
N SER A 969 -55.30 -30.75 -11.20
CA SER A 969 -53.97 -31.34 -11.35
C SER A 969 -53.05 -30.39 -12.11
N ILE A 970 -51.74 -30.54 -11.96
CA ILE A 970 -50.76 -29.75 -12.70
C ILE A 970 -50.65 -30.30 -14.13
N GLY A 971 -50.90 -29.45 -15.12
CA GLY A 971 -50.86 -29.80 -16.53
C GLY A 971 -49.44 -29.85 -17.10
N ASN A 972 -49.34 -30.19 -18.39
CA ASN A 972 -48.07 -30.51 -19.05
C ASN A 972 -47.14 -29.29 -19.26
N THR A 973 -47.68 -28.07 -19.32
CA THR A 973 -46.85 -26.86 -19.48
C THR A 973 -46.52 -26.29 -18.12
N VAL A 974 -45.27 -26.48 -17.68
CA VAL A 974 -44.70 -25.88 -16.48
C VAL A 974 -43.37 -25.21 -16.84
N ILE A 975 -43.19 -23.96 -16.41
CA ILE A 975 -41.98 -23.18 -16.62
C ILE A 975 -41.45 -22.65 -15.28
N GLU A 976 -40.14 -22.44 -15.20
CA GLU A 976 -39.44 -21.81 -14.09
C GLU A 976 -38.58 -20.66 -14.59
N VAL A 977 -38.69 -19.49 -13.94
CA VAL A 977 -37.95 -18.26 -14.26
C VAL A 977 -37.53 -17.58 -12.94
N GLY A 978 -36.46 -16.78 -12.97
CA GLY A 978 -36.00 -16.03 -11.79
C GLY A 978 -34.87 -16.72 -11.04
N SER A 979 -35.10 -17.20 -9.83
CA SER A 979 -34.09 -17.89 -9.03
C SER A 979 -34.64 -19.20 -8.48
N ALA A 980 -33.77 -20.22 -8.39
CA ALA A 980 -34.12 -21.50 -7.77
C ALA A 980 -34.28 -21.35 -6.24
N ASP A 981 -33.46 -20.49 -5.63
CA ASP A 981 -33.27 -20.39 -4.18
C ASP A 981 -33.96 -19.17 -3.54
N ALA A 982 -34.60 -18.32 -4.35
CA ALA A 982 -35.31 -17.12 -3.90
C ALA A 982 -36.52 -16.81 -4.79
N VAL A 983 -37.59 -16.26 -4.19
CA VAL A 983 -38.61 -15.53 -4.94
C VAL A 983 -38.06 -14.13 -5.24
N LEU A 984 -38.06 -13.74 -6.52
CA LEU A 984 -37.74 -12.37 -6.93
C LEU A 984 -39.04 -11.59 -7.10
N LEU A 985 -39.10 -10.41 -6.51
CA LEU A 985 -40.20 -9.44 -6.64
C LEU A 985 -39.81 -8.34 -7.65
N PHE A 986 -40.81 -7.56 -8.08
CA PHE A 986 -40.62 -6.44 -9.01
C PHE A 986 -41.37 -5.19 -8.55
N ASP A 987 -40.87 -4.01 -8.94
CA ASP A 987 -41.57 -2.73 -8.75
C ASP A 987 -42.57 -2.38 -9.86
N LYS A 988 -42.61 -3.16 -10.95
CA LYS A 988 -43.57 -3.10 -12.06
C LYS A 988 -44.03 -4.53 -12.40
N PRO A 989 -45.27 -4.74 -12.89
CA PRO A 989 -45.71 -6.07 -13.28
C PRO A 989 -44.98 -6.54 -14.54
N VAL A 990 -44.33 -7.70 -14.45
CA VAL A 990 -43.65 -8.39 -15.56
C VAL A 990 -44.60 -9.40 -16.21
N VAL A 991 -44.38 -9.70 -17.50
CA VAL A 991 -45.29 -10.53 -18.30
C VAL A 991 -44.65 -11.87 -18.66
N VAL A 992 -45.21 -12.97 -18.17
CA VAL A 992 -44.88 -14.33 -18.60
C VAL A 992 -45.88 -14.75 -19.68
N THR A 993 -45.41 -15.06 -20.88
CA THR A 993 -46.28 -15.56 -21.97
C THR A 993 -46.11 -17.07 -22.12
N LEU A 994 -47.21 -17.81 -21.96
CA LEU A 994 -47.30 -19.25 -22.17
C LEU A 994 -48.03 -19.52 -23.49
N SER A 995 -47.29 -19.70 -24.59
CA SER A 995 -47.93 -19.95 -25.89
C SER A 995 -48.57 -21.33 -25.98
N GLY A 996 -49.70 -21.41 -26.68
CA GLY A 996 -50.49 -22.65 -26.81
C GLY A 996 -51.19 -23.10 -25.52
N VAL A 997 -51.09 -22.36 -24.42
CA VAL A 997 -51.80 -22.66 -23.15
C VAL A 997 -53.13 -21.90 -23.11
N THR A 998 -54.22 -22.65 -22.97
CA THR A 998 -55.57 -22.11 -22.75
C THR A 998 -56.21 -22.82 -21.55
N GLY A 999 -56.95 -22.07 -20.73
CA GLY A 999 -57.60 -22.58 -19.52
C GLY A 999 -57.05 -21.96 -18.23
N GLU A 1000 -57.08 -22.72 -17.14
CA GLU A 1000 -56.60 -22.28 -15.83
C GLU A 1000 -55.08 -22.38 -15.70
N VAL A 1001 -54.48 -21.47 -14.93
CA VAL A 1001 -53.05 -21.46 -14.62
C VAL A 1001 -52.79 -21.20 -13.14
N GLY A 1002 -51.64 -21.67 -12.67
CA GLY A 1002 -51.18 -21.53 -11.29
C GLY A 1002 -49.70 -21.20 -11.21
N TYR A 1003 -49.25 -20.93 -9.98
CA TYR A 1003 -47.84 -20.67 -9.65
C TYR A 1003 -47.40 -21.41 -8.39
N LYS A 1004 -46.10 -21.63 -8.26
CA LYS A 1004 -45.46 -22.23 -7.08
C LYS A 1004 -44.17 -21.47 -6.77
N ALA A 1005 -44.13 -20.84 -5.59
CA ALA A 1005 -43.00 -20.07 -5.12
C ALA A 1005 -41.74 -20.93 -4.93
N SER A 1006 -40.55 -20.33 -5.11
CA SER A 1006 -39.29 -20.96 -4.69
C SER A 1006 -39.38 -21.32 -3.19
N GLY A 1007 -38.88 -22.50 -2.83
CA GLY A 1007 -39.02 -23.07 -1.47
C GLY A 1007 -40.40 -23.64 -1.13
N SER A 1008 -41.44 -23.43 -1.94
CA SER A 1008 -42.78 -23.99 -1.71
C SER A 1008 -43.01 -25.33 -2.41
N THR A 1009 -43.73 -26.22 -1.74
CA THR A 1009 -44.25 -27.47 -2.34
C THR A 1009 -45.70 -27.34 -2.82
N THR A 1010 -46.37 -26.22 -2.56
CA THR A 1010 -47.79 -26.00 -2.88
C THR A 1010 -47.96 -25.10 -4.10
N TRP A 1011 -48.77 -25.55 -5.05
CA TRP A 1011 -49.24 -24.75 -6.17
C TRP A 1011 -50.48 -23.94 -5.76
N ASN A 1012 -50.49 -22.67 -6.15
CA ASN A 1012 -51.59 -21.72 -5.95
C ASN A 1012 -52.25 -21.44 -7.31
N LYS A 1013 -53.57 -21.29 -7.35
CA LYS A 1013 -54.32 -20.95 -8.56
C LYS A 1013 -54.31 -19.43 -8.76
N ILE A 1014 -54.08 -18.96 -9.99
CA ILE A 1014 -54.16 -17.53 -10.32
C ILE A 1014 -55.63 -17.19 -10.57
N ASP A 1015 -56.39 -16.91 -9.51
CA ASP A 1015 -57.84 -16.67 -9.64
C ASP A 1015 -58.18 -15.30 -10.26
N THR A 1016 -57.30 -14.30 -10.12
CA THR A 1016 -57.47 -12.97 -10.73
C THR A 1016 -57.41 -13.04 -12.26
N ILE A 1017 -58.45 -12.57 -12.94
CA ILE A 1017 -58.46 -12.37 -14.39
C ILE A 1017 -58.03 -10.93 -14.69
N CYS A 1018 -57.10 -10.73 -15.62
CA CYS A 1018 -56.68 -9.38 -16.01
C CYS A 1018 -57.76 -8.67 -16.85
N ASN A 1019 -57.97 -7.37 -16.63
CA ASN A 1019 -59.00 -6.59 -17.34
C ASN A 1019 -58.63 -6.17 -18.78
N SER A 1020 -57.43 -6.54 -19.27
CA SER A 1020 -56.94 -6.27 -20.62
C SER A 1020 -55.91 -7.34 -21.00
N TYR A 1021 -55.83 -7.70 -22.28
CA TYR A 1021 -54.82 -8.66 -22.77
C TYR A 1021 -53.43 -8.04 -22.90
N ASP A 1022 -53.31 -6.73 -23.10
CA ASP A 1022 -52.02 -6.07 -23.37
C ASP A 1022 -51.58 -5.10 -22.27
N ASN A 1023 -52.51 -4.37 -21.67
CA ASN A 1023 -52.22 -3.35 -20.65
C ASN A 1023 -53.25 -3.42 -19.50
N PRO A 1024 -53.15 -4.42 -18.59
CA PRO A 1024 -54.09 -4.56 -17.49
C PRO A 1024 -53.76 -3.63 -16.32
N THR A 1025 -54.81 -3.16 -15.64
CA THR A 1025 -54.73 -2.17 -14.55
C THR A 1025 -55.16 -2.72 -13.19
N ASN A 1026 -55.52 -4.01 -13.11
CA ASN A 1026 -56.00 -4.66 -11.89
C ASN A 1026 -54.99 -5.64 -11.27
N VAL A 1027 -53.71 -5.52 -11.61
CA VAL A 1027 -52.61 -6.28 -10.99
C VAL A 1027 -52.19 -5.56 -9.70
N VAL A 1028 -52.26 -6.24 -8.55
CA VAL A 1028 -51.95 -5.67 -7.23
C VAL A 1028 -50.70 -6.33 -6.66
N PHE A 1029 -49.72 -5.53 -6.24
CA PHE A 1029 -48.48 -6.02 -5.61
C PHE A 1029 -48.78 -6.73 -4.28
N PRO A 1030 -48.12 -7.86 -3.96
CA PRO A 1030 -47.05 -8.55 -4.70
C PRO A 1030 -47.55 -9.65 -5.65
N GLY A 1031 -48.85 -9.72 -5.95
CA GLY A 1031 -49.49 -10.83 -6.67
C GLY A 1031 -49.59 -10.65 -8.19
N GLU A 1032 -50.58 -11.33 -8.77
CA GLU A 1032 -50.64 -11.64 -10.20
C GLU A 1032 -52.07 -11.77 -10.78
N CYS A 1033 -52.18 -11.77 -12.11
CA CYS A 1033 -53.41 -12.09 -12.85
C CYS A 1033 -53.11 -12.86 -14.15
N ARG A 1034 -54.11 -13.61 -14.65
CA ARG A 1034 -54.07 -14.34 -15.93
C ARG A 1034 -55.01 -13.75 -16.96
N VAL A 1035 -54.65 -13.83 -18.24
CA VAL A 1035 -55.55 -13.50 -19.37
C VAL A 1035 -55.15 -14.27 -20.62
N SER A 1036 -56.13 -14.79 -21.37
CA SER A 1036 -55.90 -15.55 -22.61
C SER A 1036 -56.63 -14.93 -23.79
N ASN A 1037 -56.02 -15.01 -24.97
CA ASN A 1037 -56.62 -14.64 -26.26
C ASN A 1037 -57.33 -15.84 -26.94
N GLY A 1038 -57.40 -17.01 -26.29
CA GLY A 1038 -57.91 -18.25 -26.88
C GLY A 1038 -56.87 -19.09 -27.65
N THR A 1039 -55.58 -18.72 -27.58
CA THR A 1039 -54.45 -19.50 -28.12
C THR A 1039 -53.29 -19.53 -27.12
N ASP A 1040 -52.93 -18.37 -26.57
CA ASP A 1040 -51.88 -18.17 -25.57
C ASP A 1040 -52.48 -17.66 -24.26
N THR A 1041 -51.74 -17.81 -23.16
CA THR A 1041 -52.06 -17.18 -21.87
C THR A 1041 -50.91 -16.30 -21.42
N LYS A 1042 -51.20 -15.03 -21.14
CA LYS A 1042 -50.29 -14.12 -20.44
C LYS A 1042 -50.59 -14.14 -18.95
N ILE A 1043 -49.54 -14.13 -18.15
CA ILE A 1043 -49.59 -13.87 -16.71
C ILE A 1043 -48.87 -12.56 -16.45
N TYR A 1044 -49.58 -11.59 -15.88
CA TYR A 1044 -48.99 -10.33 -15.40
C TYR A 1044 -48.78 -10.47 -13.89
N THR A 1045 -47.55 -10.31 -13.43
CA THR A 1045 -47.14 -10.69 -12.07
C THR A 1045 -46.09 -9.73 -11.51
N TYR A 1046 -46.10 -9.51 -10.19
CA TYR A 1046 -45.01 -8.83 -9.49
C TYR A 1046 -43.94 -9.80 -8.95
N HIS A 1047 -43.95 -11.09 -9.32
CA HIS A 1047 -42.99 -12.10 -8.85
C HIS A 1047 -42.49 -13.06 -9.96
N PHE A 1048 -41.25 -13.54 -9.83
CA PHE A 1048 -40.75 -14.70 -10.57
C PHE A 1048 -40.74 -15.96 -9.68
N THR A 1049 -41.36 -17.01 -10.20
CA THR A 1049 -41.64 -18.29 -9.55
C THR A 1049 -41.78 -19.39 -10.63
N SER A 1050 -42.08 -20.64 -10.23
CA SER A 1050 -42.65 -21.59 -11.19
C SER A 1050 -44.07 -21.15 -11.60
N PHE A 1051 -44.42 -21.29 -12.87
CA PHE A 1051 -45.76 -21.06 -13.42
C PHE A 1051 -46.19 -22.25 -14.27
N GLY A 1052 -47.49 -22.53 -14.37
CA GLY A 1052 -47.95 -23.65 -15.22
C GLY A 1052 -49.45 -23.75 -15.42
N SER A 1053 -49.84 -24.54 -16.42
CA SER A 1053 -51.22 -24.93 -16.71
C SER A 1053 -51.83 -25.77 -15.59
N LEU A 1054 -53.12 -25.58 -15.30
CA LEU A 1054 -53.91 -26.41 -14.39
C LEU A 1054 -55.01 -27.14 -15.18
N THR A 1055 -55.19 -28.42 -14.90
CA THR A 1055 -56.24 -29.27 -15.51
C THR A 1055 -57.29 -29.60 -14.47
N GLU A 1056 -58.55 -29.29 -14.75
CA GLU A 1056 -59.67 -29.56 -13.83
C GLU A 1056 -59.92 -31.08 -13.69
N ILE A 1057 -60.15 -31.54 -12.46
CA ILE A 1057 -60.43 -32.95 -12.14
C ILE A 1057 -61.94 -33.12 -12.01
N ALA A 1058 -62.57 -33.77 -12.98
CA ALA A 1058 -64.01 -34.02 -13.00
C ALA A 1058 -64.46 -34.83 -11.77
N THR A 1059 -65.31 -34.24 -10.93
CA THR A 1059 -65.83 -34.85 -9.70
C THR A 1059 -66.96 -35.84 -10.00
N THR A 1060 -66.75 -37.12 -9.76
CA THR A 1060 -67.76 -38.17 -9.93
C THR A 1060 -68.67 -38.28 -8.71
N THR A 1061 -69.89 -37.75 -8.80
CA THR A 1061 -70.93 -37.93 -7.79
C THR A 1061 -71.55 -39.34 -7.87
N SER A 1062 -71.44 -40.12 -6.81
CA SER A 1062 -72.06 -41.45 -6.67
C SER A 1062 -72.97 -41.52 -5.44
N SER A 1063 -74.13 -42.16 -5.59
CA SER A 1063 -75.22 -42.18 -4.60
C SER A 1063 -75.18 -43.39 -3.64
N THR A 1064 -76.04 -43.35 -2.63
CA THR A 1064 -76.20 -44.29 -1.50
C THR A 1064 -76.44 -45.75 -1.87
N GLY A 1065 -75.84 -46.67 -1.11
CA GLY A 1065 -76.17 -48.10 -1.00
C GLY A 1065 -75.56 -48.70 0.27
N GLU A 1066 -76.22 -49.66 0.93
CA GLU A 1066 -75.91 -50.08 2.31
C GLU A 1066 -75.23 -51.45 2.48
N ASN A 1067 -74.47 -51.57 3.57
CA ASN A 1067 -74.49 -52.69 4.56
C ASN A 1067 -73.31 -53.70 4.62
N SER A 1068 -72.87 -53.95 5.87
CA SER A 1068 -72.16 -55.12 6.45
C SER A 1068 -70.68 -55.41 6.11
N GLY A 1069 -69.83 -55.56 7.16
CA GLY A 1069 -68.40 -55.92 6.98
C GLY A 1069 -67.44 -56.00 8.20
N THR A 1070 -67.90 -55.97 9.46
CA THR A 1070 -67.17 -56.37 10.70
C THR A 1070 -65.67 -56.02 10.91
N GLY A 1071 -65.39 -55.04 11.78
CA GLY A 1071 -64.58 -55.22 13.01
C GLY A 1071 -63.04 -55.34 12.96
N GLY A 1072 -62.34 -54.38 13.57
CA GLY A 1072 -60.92 -54.47 13.96
C GLY A 1072 -60.46 -53.20 14.70
N THR A 1073 -59.73 -53.32 15.81
CA THR A 1073 -59.51 -52.22 16.77
C THR A 1073 -58.03 -51.95 17.10
N ALA A 1074 -57.67 -50.66 17.11
CA ALA A 1074 -56.55 -50.01 17.82
C ALA A 1074 -55.07 -50.37 17.50
N GLY A 1075 -54.26 -49.31 17.40
CA GLY A 1075 -52.90 -49.27 17.97
C GLY A 1075 -51.73 -49.60 17.03
N GLY A 1076 -51.10 -48.57 16.44
CA GLY A 1076 -49.82 -48.68 15.74
C GLY A 1076 -48.92 -47.48 16.06
N ASN A 1077 -47.72 -47.74 16.60
CA ASN A 1077 -46.81 -46.68 17.05
C ASN A 1077 -46.05 -46.05 15.87
N ALA A 1078 -45.90 -44.73 15.84
CA ALA A 1078 -45.13 -44.06 14.79
C ALA A 1078 -43.62 -44.31 14.99
N SER A 1079 -42.95 -44.88 13.98
CA SER A 1079 -41.49 -45.02 14.00
C SER A 1079 -40.80 -43.68 13.81
N ALA A 1080 -39.62 -43.51 14.40
CA ALA A 1080 -38.73 -42.40 14.08
C ALA A 1080 -38.34 -42.40 12.58
N PRO A 1081 -38.02 -41.23 11.99
CA PRO A 1081 -37.59 -41.15 10.60
C PRO A 1081 -36.33 -41.99 10.34
N VAL A 1082 -36.36 -42.82 9.31
CA VAL A 1082 -35.22 -43.59 8.84
C VAL A 1082 -34.72 -42.95 7.54
N CYS A 1083 -33.44 -42.56 7.51
CA CYS A 1083 -32.83 -42.04 6.29
C CYS A 1083 -32.64 -43.16 5.27
N SER A 1084 -33.17 -42.99 4.06
CA SER A 1084 -33.09 -43.95 2.96
C SER A 1084 -32.02 -43.60 1.92
N ASP A 1085 -31.34 -42.47 2.05
CA ASP A 1085 -30.38 -42.00 1.06
C ASP A 1085 -29.06 -42.80 1.10
N THR A 1086 -28.53 -43.13 -0.07
CA THR A 1086 -27.24 -43.83 -0.20
C THR A 1086 -26.09 -42.94 0.28
N LYS A 1087 -25.15 -43.49 1.07
CA LYS A 1087 -23.96 -42.75 1.52
C LYS A 1087 -23.09 -42.31 0.32
N PRO A 1088 -22.50 -41.10 0.33
CA PRO A 1088 -21.48 -40.70 -0.63
C PRO A 1088 -20.34 -41.72 -0.78
N GLY A 1089 -19.86 -41.91 -2.00
CA GLY A 1089 -18.95 -43.01 -2.36
C GLY A 1089 -17.50 -42.85 -1.89
N SER A 1090 -17.11 -41.66 -1.42
CA SER A 1090 -15.81 -41.40 -0.78
C SER A 1090 -15.88 -40.19 0.15
N ALA A 1091 -14.89 -40.03 1.03
CA ALA A 1091 -14.56 -38.73 1.59
C ALA A 1091 -13.97 -37.81 0.48
N PRO A 1092 -14.07 -36.48 0.63
CA PRO A 1092 -13.15 -35.54 -0.03
C PRO A 1092 -11.77 -35.58 0.65
N ALA A 1093 -10.70 -35.22 -0.06
CA ALA A 1093 -9.38 -34.97 0.53
C ALA A 1093 -9.10 -33.47 0.53
N LEU A 1094 -8.79 -32.90 1.69
CA LEU A 1094 -8.53 -31.46 1.89
C LEU A 1094 -7.08 -31.17 1.51
N ILE A 1095 -6.88 -30.45 0.40
CA ILE A 1095 -5.60 -30.33 -0.32
C ILE A 1095 -4.77 -29.17 0.22
N SER A 1096 -5.39 -27.99 0.35
CA SER A 1096 -4.68 -26.74 0.58
C SER A 1096 -5.60 -25.65 1.14
N TRP A 1097 -4.98 -24.57 1.58
CA TRP A 1097 -5.64 -23.32 1.98
C TRP A 1097 -4.83 -22.11 1.51
N VAL A 1098 -5.49 -20.96 1.45
CA VAL A 1098 -4.84 -19.64 1.37
C VAL A 1098 -5.57 -18.64 2.27
N ALA A 1099 -4.83 -17.83 3.02
CA ALA A 1099 -5.35 -16.63 3.68
C ALA A 1099 -4.71 -15.42 2.99
N ASN A 1100 -5.41 -14.88 1.99
CA ASN A 1100 -4.98 -13.71 1.22
C ASN A 1100 -5.71 -12.42 1.69
N ASN A 1101 -6.78 -12.58 2.48
CA ASN A 1101 -7.61 -11.51 3.02
C ASN A 1101 -7.57 -11.59 4.56
N PRO A 1102 -7.63 -10.46 5.28
CA PRO A 1102 -7.70 -10.49 6.74
C PRO A 1102 -8.99 -11.16 7.22
N ASN A 1103 -8.88 -11.91 8.32
CA ASN A 1103 -9.97 -12.64 8.98
C ASN A 1103 -10.68 -13.70 8.09
N GLU A 1104 -9.99 -14.19 7.06
CA GLU A 1104 -10.52 -15.15 6.09
C GLU A 1104 -9.54 -16.30 5.77
N ALA A 1105 -10.07 -17.49 5.52
CA ALA A 1105 -9.32 -18.62 4.96
C ALA A 1105 -10.11 -19.30 3.84
N THR A 1106 -9.53 -19.41 2.64
CA THR A 1106 -10.10 -20.19 1.54
C THR A 1106 -9.53 -21.60 1.52
N LEU A 1107 -10.38 -22.61 1.66
CA LEU A 1107 -10.01 -24.04 1.62
C LEU A 1107 -10.24 -24.63 0.21
N THR A 1108 -9.49 -25.68 -0.15
CA THR A 1108 -9.66 -26.43 -1.41
C THR A 1108 -9.53 -27.95 -1.20
N TRP A 1109 -10.43 -28.76 -1.77
CA TRP A 1109 -10.49 -30.22 -1.61
C TRP A 1109 -10.81 -30.97 -2.91
N THR A 1110 -10.53 -32.28 -2.95
CA THR A 1110 -10.93 -33.15 -4.06
C THR A 1110 -12.43 -33.48 -4.02
N LYS A 1111 -13.08 -33.51 -5.19
CA LYS A 1111 -14.48 -33.92 -5.33
C LYS A 1111 -14.69 -35.37 -4.85
N ALA A 1112 -15.66 -35.57 -3.97
CA ALA A 1112 -16.08 -36.88 -3.49
C ALA A 1112 -16.86 -37.67 -4.55
N GLN A 1113 -16.83 -39.00 -4.47
CA GLN A 1113 -17.56 -39.86 -5.40
C GLN A 1113 -19.08 -39.83 -5.17
N ASN A 1114 -19.83 -39.83 -6.26
CA ASN A 1114 -21.30 -39.79 -6.26
C ASN A 1114 -21.92 -40.98 -5.49
N PRO A 1115 -23.11 -40.81 -4.87
CA PRO A 1115 -23.94 -39.61 -4.91
C PRO A 1115 -23.46 -38.53 -3.92
N VAL A 1116 -23.46 -37.28 -4.37
CA VAL A 1116 -23.21 -36.08 -3.55
C VAL A 1116 -24.29 -35.06 -3.90
N THR A 1117 -24.83 -34.39 -2.88
CA THR A 1117 -25.79 -33.28 -3.02
C THR A 1117 -25.29 -32.00 -2.37
N TYR A 1118 -24.44 -32.10 -1.33
CA TYR A 1118 -23.80 -30.96 -0.67
C TYR A 1118 -22.43 -31.33 -0.08
N TYR A 1119 -21.67 -30.31 0.32
CA TYR A 1119 -20.55 -30.44 1.26
C TYR A 1119 -20.82 -29.69 2.56
N LEU A 1120 -20.22 -30.17 3.65
CA LEU A 1120 -20.27 -29.62 4.99
C LEU A 1120 -18.83 -29.39 5.46
N ILE A 1121 -18.53 -28.18 5.95
CA ILE A 1121 -17.25 -27.86 6.61
C ILE A 1121 -17.48 -27.82 8.12
N ALA A 1122 -16.53 -28.36 8.88
CA ALA A 1122 -16.49 -28.30 10.34
C ALA A 1122 -15.09 -27.89 10.81
N TYR A 1123 -15.01 -27.21 11.97
CA TYR A 1123 -13.75 -26.83 12.59
C TYR A 1123 -13.79 -26.74 14.11
N GLY A 1124 -12.62 -26.78 14.74
CA GLY A 1124 -12.38 -26.43 16.15
C GLY A 1124 -11.07 -25.65 16.31
N THR A 1125 -10.77 -25.19 17.52
CA THR A 1125 -9.50 -24.49 17.83
C THR A 1125 -8.40 -25.43 18.33
N SER A 1126 -8.68 -26.74 18.47
CA SER A 1126 -7.71 -27.77 18.88
C SER A 1126 -7.63 -28.91 17.86
N PRO A 1127 -6.47 -29.58 17.72
CA PRO A 1127 -6.34 -30.74 16.83
C PRO A 1127 -7.36 -31.83 17.14
N GLY A 1128 -8.04 -32.34 16.11
CA GLY A 1128 -9.07 -33.36 16.25
C GLY A 1128 -10.42 -32.90 16.80
N THR A 1129 -10.55 -31.68 17.37
CA THR A 1129 -11.83 -31.16 17.84
C THR A 1129 -12.62 -30.54 16.68
N LEU A 1130 -13.93 -30.78 16.68
CA LEU A 1130 -14.88 -30.09 15.81
C LEU A 1130 -15.94 -29.49 16.74
N GLU A 1131 -15.96 -28.17 16.81
CA GLU A 1131 -16.81 -27.37 17.69
C GLU A 1131 -17.95 -26.71 16.89
N PHE A 1132 -17.63 -26.25 15.69
CA PHE A 1132 -18.50 -25.49 14.79
C PHE A 1132 -18.64 -26.19 13.44
N GLY A 1133 -19.77 -26.00 12.76
CA GLY A 1133 -19.97 -26.49 11.39
C GLY A 1133 -20.92 -25.60 10.58
N ASN A 1134 -20.70 -25.55 9.28
CA ASN A 1134 -21.63 -24.99 8.29
C ASN A 1134 -22.24 -26.17 7.49
N PRO A 1135 -23.56 -26.43 7.61
CA PRO A 1135 -24.16 -27.69 7.17
C PRO A 1135 -24.19 -27.90 5.65
N ASN A 1136 -24.19 -26.81 4.87
CA ASN A 1136 -24.20 -26.85 3.41
C ASN A 1136 -23.47 -25.63 2.86
N ILE A 1137 -22.29 -25.85 2.30
CA ILE A 1137 -21.43 -24.83 1.70
C ILE A 1137 -21.49 -24.79 0.16
N GLY A 1138 -22.30 -25.64 -0.46
CA GLY A 1138 -22.40 -25.78 -1.91
C GLY A 1138 -22.63 -27.22 -2.38
N GLY A 1139 -23.03 -27.36 -3.65
CA GLY A 1139 -23.44 -28.61 -4.28
C GLY A 1139 -22.32 -29.59 -4.64
N SER A 1140 -22.64 -30.60 -5.45
CA SER A 1140 -21.74 -31.73 -5.75
C SER A 1140 -20.42 -31.36 -6.44
N ASP A 1141 -20.38 -30.23 -7.15
CA ASP A 1141 -19.19 -29.70 -7.83
C ASP A 1141 -18.39 -28.69 -7.00
N THR A 1142 -18.82 -28.36 -5.77
CA THR A 1142 -18.09 -27.44 -4.90
C THR A 1142 -16.82 -28.09 -4.34
N THR A 1143 -15.66 -27.59 -4.74
CA THR A 1143 -14.32 -28.05 -4.34
C THR A 1143 -13.47 -27.00 -3.62
N SER A 1144 -14.01 -25.79 -3.42
CA SER A 1144 -13.38 -24.71 -2.67
C SER A 1144 -14.43 -23.82 -2.01
N TYR A 1145 -14.08 -23.19 -0.89
CA TYR A 1145 -14.95 -22.27 -0.13
C TYR A 1145 -14.14 -21.32 0.75
N ALA A 1146 -14.56 -20.06 0.82
CA ALA A 1146 -13.95 -19.01 1.64
C ALA A 1146 -14.68 -18.87 2.99
N ILE A 1147 -13.95 -19.02 4.08
CA ILE A 1147 -14.45 -18.98 5.46
C ILE A 1147 -14.09 -17.63 6.06
N LYS A 1148 -15.10 -16.80 6.34
CA LYS A 1148 -14.95 -15.41 6.81
C LYS A 1148 -15.21 -15.27 8.31
N GLY A 1149 -14.68 -14.21 8.91
CA GLY A 1149 -14.89 -13.91 10.34
C GLY A 1149 -14.12 -14.84 11.27
N LEU A 1150 -12.99 -15.40 10.80
CA LEU A 1150 -12.04 -16.11 11.65
C LEU A 1150 -11.17 -15.10 12.42
N SER A 1151 -10.90 -15.35 13.70
CA SER A 1151 -10.01 -14.50 14.50
C SER A 1151 -8.58 -14.56 13.97
N GLY A 1152 -7.94 -13.39 13.83
CA GLY A 1152 -6.52 -13.30 13.48
C GLY A 1152 -5.66 -13.99 14.54
N GLY A 1153 -4.52 -14.56 14.11
CA GLY A 1153 -3.56 -15.25 15.00
C GLY A 1153 -4.04 -16.58 15.60
N THR A 1154 -5.35 -16.85 15.58
CA THR A 1154 -5.94 -18.09 16.11
C THR A 1154 -5.75 -19.24 15.12
N THR A 1155 -5.28 -20.39 15.59
CA THR A 1155 -5.14 -21.59 14.75
C THR A 1155 -6.42 -22.43 14.78
N TYR A 1156 -6.97 -22.70 13.60
CA TYR A 1156 -8.20 -23.45 13.40
C TYR A 1156 -7.94 -24.75 12.63
N TYR A 1157 -8.61 -25.84 13.04
CA TYR A 1157 -8.44 -27.18 12.50
C TYR A 1157 -9.68 -27.59 11.71
N PHE A 1158 -9.57 -27.67 10.39
CA PHE A 1158 -10.70 -27.86 9.47
C PHE A 1158 -10.82 -29.30 8.96
N LYS A 1159 -12.07 -29.77 8.79
CA LYS A 1159 -12.44 -30.97 8.04
C LYS A 1159 -13.65 -30.70 7.14
N VAL A 1160 -13.72 -31.40 6.01
CA VAL A 1160 -14.82 -31.33 5.04
C VAL A 1160 -15.45 -32.72 4.86
N ARG A 1161 -16.77 -32.83 4.75
CA ARG A 1161 -17.44 -34.08 4.29
C ARG A 1161 -18.43 -33.79 3.18
N ALA A 1162 -18.64 -34.78 2.31
CA ALA A 1162 -19.76 -34.80 1.38
C ALA A 1162 -21.06 -35.27 2.08
N GLY A 1163 -22.21 -34.98 1.51
CA GLY A 1163 -23.51 -35.50 1.96
C GLY A 1163 -24.50 -35.71 0.82
N ASN A 1164 -25.34 -36.74 0.96
CA ASN A 1164 -26.40 -37.09 0.02
C ASN A 1164 -27.75 -37.07 0.74
N GLY A 1165 -28.55 -36.01 0.56
CA GLY A 1165 -29.81 -35.82 1.28
C GLY A 1165 -29.64 -35.90 2.80
N CYS A 1166 -30.28 -36.86 3.45
CA CYS A 1166 -30.14 -37.08 4.90
C CYS A 1166 -28.91 -37.93 5.30
N MET A 1167 -28.13 -38.46 4.35
CA MET A 1167 -27.02 -39.39 4.62
C MET A 1167 -25.64 -38.71 4.52
N PRO A 1168 -24.91 -38.54 5.63
CA PRO A 1168 -23.57 -37.94 5.62
C PRO A 1168 -22.49 -38.92 5.14
N GLY A 1169 -21.55 -38.40 4.34
CA GLY A 1169 -20.30 -39.07 3.99
C GLY A 1169 -19.26 -38.98 5.11
N ASP A 1170 -18.11 -39.60 4.88
CA ASP A 1170 -16.96 -39.52 5.77
C ASP A 1170 -16.22 -38.17 5.64
N TYR A 1171 -15.58 -37.73 6.73
CA TYR A 1171 -14.75 -36.52 6.73
C TYR A 1171 -13.40 -36.74 6.05
N SER A 1172 -12.85 -35.65 5.53
CA SER A 1172 -11.48 -35.52 5.02
C SER A 1172 -10.41 -35.74 6.10
N ASN A 1173 -9.15 -35.76 5.66
CA ASN A 1173 -8.04 -35.36 6.51
C ASN A 1173 -8.29 -34.00 7.16
N GLU A 1174 -7.73 -33.79 8.33
CA GLU A 1174 -7.68 -32.49 8.97
C GLU A 1174 -6.59 -31.61 8.34
N LEU A 1175 -6.77 -30.29 8.38
CA LEU A 1175 -5.77 -29.31 8.00
C LEU A 1175 -5.89 -28.08 8.90
N SER A 1176 -4.76 -27.56 9.37
CA SER A 1176 -4.70 -26.39 10.26
C SER A 1176 -4.42 -25.08 9.49
N VAL A 1177 -5.10 -24.00 9.86
CA VAL A 1177 -4.95 -22.66 9.28
C VAL A 1177 -4.86 -21.61 10.38
N THR A 1178 -3.97 -20.63 10.21
CA THR A 1178 -3.86 -19.45 11.08
C THR A 1178 -3.99 -18.21 10.19
N PRO A 1179 -5.15 -17.54 10.13
CA PRO A 1179 -5.32 -16.35 9.31
C PRO A 1179 -4.71 -15.11 9.98
N PHE A 1180 -4.32 -14.13 9.17
CA PHE A 1180 -3.96 -12.79 9.64
C PHE A 1180 -5.23 -11.92 9.77
N GLY A 1181 -5.17 -10.81 10.50
CA GLY A 1181 -6.30 -9.90 10.72
C GLY A 1181 -6.48 -9.54 12.20
N ASN A 1182 -7.61 -8.93 12.53
CA ASN A 1182 -7.94 -8.52 13.91
C ASN A 1182 -8.34 -9.73 14.77
N GLU A 1183 -8.20 -9.67 16.09
CA GLU A 1183 -8.84 -10.68 16.95
C GLU A 1183 -10.37 -10.51 16.96
N LEU A 1184 -11.10 -11.63 16.88
CA LEU A 1184 -12.56 -11.67 16.80
C LEU A 1184 -13.16 -12.64 17.82
N SER A 1185 -14.02 -12.13 18.71
CA SER A 1185 -14.71 -12.93 19.74
C SER A 1185 -15.98 -13.65 19.23
N GLN A 1186 -16.18 -13.72 17.91
CA GLN A 1186 -17.37 -14.29 17.27
C GLN A 1186 -17.06 -15.56 16.48
N THR A 1187 -18.08 -16.41 16.28
CA THR A 1187 -18.00 -17.57 15.38
C THR A 1187 -17.88 -17.12 13.92
N ALA A 1188 -17.19 -17.90 13.10
CA ALA A 1188 -17.05 -17.66 11.66
C ALA A 1188 -18.40 -17.60 10.93
N GLU A 1189 -18.47 -16.81 9.87
CA GLU A 1189 -19.71 -16.51 9.14
C GLU A 1189 -20.36 -17.78 8.56
N GLY A 1190 -21.62 -18.03 8.93
CA GLY A 1190 -22.37 -19.23 8.52
C GLY A 1190 -22.13 -20.50 9.35
N PHE A 1191 -21.19 -20.50 10.29
CA PHE A 1191 -20.90 -21.65 11.15
C PHE A 1191 -21.68 -21.59 12.48
N LYS A 1192 -22.09 -22.76 12.99
CA LYS A 1192 -22.83 -22.90 14.26
C LYS A 1192 -22.37 -24.13 15.05
N THR A 1193 -22.52 -24.09 16.37
CA THR A 1193 -22.34 -25.26 17.24
C THR A 1193 -23.45 -26.28 17.03
N GLY A 1194 -23.21 -27.56 17.37
CA GLY A 1194 -24.21 -28.64 17.31
C GLY A 1194 -24.55 -29.19 15.91
N VAL A 1195 -24.00 -28.60 14.84
CA VAL A 1195 -24.27 -28.98 13.42
C VAL A 1195 -23.73 -30.37 13.02
N LEU A 1196 -22.96 -31.03 13.90
CA LEU A 1196 -22.07 -32.13 13.52
C LEU A 1196 -22.75 -33.51 13.45
N GLY A 1197 -23.90 -33.70 14.11
CA GLY A 1197 -24.74 -34.89 13.98
C GLY A 1197 -24.30 -36.11 14.81
N THR A 1198 -23.74 -35.90 16.00
CA THR A 1198 -23.41 -36.96 16.97
C THR A 1198 -24.61 -37.32 17.86
N LYS A 1199 -24.61 -38.54 18.42
CA LYS A 1199 -25.57 -38.94 19.46
C LYS A 1199 -25.14 -38.37 20.82
N GLU A 1200 -26.11 -37.89 21.60
CA GLU A 1200 -25.95 -37.86 23.07
C GLU A 1200 -25.94 -39.30 23.61
N GLU A 1201 -24.93 -39.67 24.38
CA GLU A 1201 -25.06 -40.71 25.40
C GLU A 1201 -25.15 -40.05 26.77
N LYS A 1202 -26.19 -40.37 27.54
CA LYS A 1202 -26.37 -39.87 28.91
C LYS A 1202 -25.75 -40.84 29.90
N GLU A 1203 -24.94 -40.31 30.80
CA GLU A 1203 -24.25 -41.09 31.83
C GLU A 1203 -25.20 -41.96 32.68
N LYS A 1204 -24.69 -43.11 33.12
CA LYS A 1204 -25.21 -43.83 34.29
C LYS A 1204 -24.06 -44.35 35.15
N ASN A 1205 -24.33 -44.39 36.46
CA ASN A 1205 -23.30 -44.36 37.51
C ASN A 1205 -22.92 -45.76 38.05
N LYS A 1206 -21.68 -45.90 38.55
CA LYS A 1206 -21.07 -47.06 39.26
C LYS A 1206 -20.78 -48.33 38.41
N ALA A 1207 -19.77 -49.16 38.72
CA ALA A 1207 -18.99 -49.31 39.97
C ALA A 1207 -17.45 -49.49 39.78
N VAL A 1208 -16.75 -49.82 40.87
CA VAL A 1208 -15.29 -49.70 41.16
C VAL A 1208 -14.87 -50.89 42.08
N PRO A 1209 -13.59 -51.33 42.28
CA PRO A 1209 -12.33 -51.31 41.48
C PRO A 1209 -11.70 -52.74 41.31
N THR A 1210 -10.49 -52.87 40.72
CA THR A 1210 -9.25 -53.42 41.38
C THR A 1210 -7.99 -53.41 40.47
N GLN A 1211 -6.85 -52.97 41.04
CA GLN A 1211 -5.46 -53.55 41.04
C GLN A 1211 -4.86 -54.27 39.79
N GLU A 1212 -3.55 -54.24 39.50
CA GLU A 1212 -2.36 -53.63 40.16
C GLU A 1212 -1.12 -53.53 39.23
N VAL A 1213 -0.09 -52.76 39.67
CA VAL A 1213 1.38 -52.92 39.40
C VAL A 1213 1.89 -52.80 37.94
N LYS A 1214 3.16 -52.45 37.62
CA LYS A 1214 4.17 -51.44 38.07
C LYS A 1214 5.48 -51.72 37.27
N GLU A 1215 6.35 -50.71 37.04
CA GLU A 1215 7.81 -50.84 36.75
C GLU A 1215 8.20 -51.45 35.35
N VAL A 1216 9.38 -51.21 34.69
CA VAL A 1216 10.55 -50.31 34.89
C VAL A 1216 11.45 -50.17 33.62
N LEU A 1217 12.22 -49.06 33.50
CA LEU A 1217 13.46 -48.75 32.72
C LEU A 1217 13.76 -49.24 31.27
N GLY A 1218 14.42 -48.35 30.50
CA GLY A 1218 15.40 -48.65 29.41
C GLY A 1218 14.84 -48.90 28.01
N GLU A 1219 15.60 -48.82 26.90
CA GLU A 1219 16.89 -48.15 26.60
C GLU A 1219 16.98 -47.92 25.06
N LYS A 1220 18.07 -47.35 24.52
CA LYS A 1220 18.30 -47.14 23.07
C LYS A 1220 18.61 -48.46 22.33
N GLU A 1221 18.23 -48.58 21.05
CA GLU A 1221 19.15 -48.49 19.89
C GLU A 1221 18.51 -48.84 18.52
N THR A 1222 19.29 -48.67 17.45
CA THR A 1222 19.04 -48.91 16.02
C THR A 1222 18.80 -50.41 15.68
N LEU A 1223 18.27 -50.85 14.52
CA LEU A 1223 18.76 -50.68 13.13
C LEU A 1223 17.74 -51.25 12.07
N GLU A 1224 18.13 -51.30 10.79
CA GLU A 1224 17.41 -51.85 9.60
C GLU A 1224 16.89 -53.33 9.74
N LYS A 1225 16.07 -53.95 8.86
CA LYS A 1225 16.01 -53.90 7.37
C LYS A 1225 14.83 -54.72 6.75
N SER A 1226 14.32 -54.28 5.58
CA SER A 1226 13.83 -55.07 4.42
C SER A 1226 12.75 -56.19 4.52
N THR A 1227 11.69 -56.06 3.70
CA THR A 1227 11.35 -57.04 2.62
C THR A 1227 10.40 -56.43 1.56
N THR A 1228 10.32 -57.01 0.35
CA THR A 1228 9.54 -56.48 -0.82
C THR A 1228 8.72 -57.60 -1.51
N PRO A 1229 7.76 -57.27 -2.40
CA PRO A 1229 8.03 -57.53 -3.83
C PRO A 1229 7.28 -56.66 -4.90
N LYS A 1230 7.97 -56.42 -6.03
CA LYS A 1230 7.48 -56.17 -7.43
C LYS A 1230 6.61 -54.90 -7.71
N ILE A 1231 7.07 -53.87 -8.43
CA ILE A 1231 7.42 -53.76 -9.90
C ILE A 1231 6.14 -53.75 -10.77
N PHE A 1232 5.85 -52.76 -11.63
CA PHE A 1232 6.67 -51.85 -12.50
C PHE A 1232 6.19 -50.36 -12.44
N SER A 1233 6.75 -49.31 -13.08
CA SER A 1233 7.97 -49.11 -13.92
C SER A 1233 8.50 -47.66 -13.92
N GLY A 1234 7.81 -46.72 -14.59
CA GLY A 1234 7.91 -45.25 -14.59
C GLY A 1234 9.22 -44.53 -14.22
N LYS A 1235 10.25 -44.51 -15.09
CA LYS A 1235 11.50 -43.73 -14.88
C LYS A 1235 11.59 -42.50 -15.80
N ASN A 1236 11.73 -41.29 -15.25
CA ASN A 1236 12.37 -40.12 -15.91
C ASN A 1236 12.45 -38.86 -15.00
N LEU A 1237 13.21 -38.90 -13.88
CA LEU A 1237 13.45 -37.68 -13.08
C LEU A 1237 14.84 -37.55 -12.40
N VAL A 1238 15.64 -38.61 -12.35
CA VAL A 1238 16.88 -38.65 -11.52
C VAL A 1238 18.09 -37.95 -12.17
N TYR A 1239 18.16 -37.85 -13.50
CA TYR A 1239 19.33 -37.30 -14.19
C TYR A 1239 19.45 -35.76 -14.10
N VAL A 1240 18.36 -35.02 -13.86
CA VAL A 1240 18.37 -33.55 -13.83
C VAL A 1240 19.07 -33.02 -12.58
N GLY A 1241 18.78 -33.59 -11.40
CA GLY A 1241 19.38 -33.15 -10.13
C GLY A 1241 20.91 -33.32 -10.08
N ILE A 1242 21.43 -34.41 -10.67
CA ILE A 1242 22.88 -34.68 -10.72
C ILE A 1242 23.59 -33.67 -11.65
N ALA A 1243 22.96 -33.28 -12.76
CA ALA A 1243 23.51 -32.26 -13.67
C ALA A 1243 23.54 -30.86 -13.03
N LEU A 1244 22.48 -30.46 -12.32
CA LEU A 1244 22.42 -29.18 -11.61
C LEU A 1244 23.47 -29.10 -10.50
N LEU A 1245 23.66 -30.16 -9.71
CA LEU A 1245 24.68 -30.19 -8.66
C LEU A 1245 26.10 -30.09 -9.23
N ALA A 1246 26.37 -30.76 -10.37
CA ALA A 1246 27.65 -30.65 -11.06
C ALA A 1246 27.92 -29.23 -11.61
N LEU A 1247 26.89 -28.55 -12.13
CA LEU A 1247 26.99 -27.16 -12.57
C LEU A 1247 27.24 -26.19 -11.40
N LEU A 1248 26.60 -26.40 -10.25
CA LEU A 1248 26.82 -25.57 -9.06
C LEU A 1248 28.26 -25.70 -8.51
N ILE A 1249 28.81 -26.92 -8.54
CA ILE A 1249 30.21 -27.20 -8.18
C ILE A 1249 31.17 -26.58 -9.21
N ALA A 1250 30.87 -26.66 -10.51
CA ALA A 1250 31.68 -26.03 -11.55
C ALA A 1250 31.71 -24.50 -11.41
N TYR A 1251 30.55 -23.87 -11.16
CA TYR A 1251 30.44 -22.42 -10.97
C TYR A 1251 31.19 -21.93 -9.73
N THR A 1252 31.08 -22.63 -8.60
CA THR A 1252 31.81 -22.27 -7.37
C THR A 1252 33.33 -22.46 -7.51
N VAL A 1253 33.79 -23.50 -8.22
CA VAL A 1253 35.21 -23.68 -8.55
C VAL A 1253 35.73 -22.61 -9.52
N TRP A 1254 34.91 -22.16 -10.48
CA TRP A 1254 35.24 -21.06 -11.40
C TRP A 1254 35.35 -19.73 -10.66
N LYS A 1255 34.33 -19.35 -9.87
CA LYS A 1255 34.34 -18.11 -9.06
C LYS A 1255 35.54 -18.06 -8.10
N LYS A 1256 35.89 -19.19 -7.47
CA LYS A 1256 37.05 -19.32 -6.55
C LYS A 1256 38.42 -19.37 -7.25
N ARG A 1257 38.47 -19.51 -8.58
CA ARG A 1257 39.72 -19.40 -9.37
C ARG A 1257 39.97 -17.99 -9.91
N ASN A 1258 38.90 -17.22 -10.19
CA ASN A 1258 39.05 -15.90 -10.80
C ASN A 1258 39.34 -14.79 -9.76
N SER A 1259 38.98 -14.97 -8.48
CA SER A 1259 39.22 -13.97 -7.41
C SER A 1259 40.69 -13.87 -6.92
N LYS A 1260 41.68 -14.12 -7.78
CA LYS A 1260 43.13 -13.96 -7.51
C LYS A 1260 43.92 -13.42 -8.71
N LYS A 1261 43.26 -12.62 -9.57
CA LYS A 1261 43.89 -11.74 -10.56
C LYS A 1261 43.07 -10.45 -10.75
N VAL A 1262 43.02 -9.66 -9.69
CA VAL A 1262 43.22 -8.21 -9.72
C VAL A 1262 44.42 -7.97 -8.82
#